data_AF-W7MT61-F1
#
_entry.id   AF-W7MT61-F1
#
_cell.length_a   1.000
_cell.length_b   1.000
_cell.length_c   1.000
_cell.angle_alpha   90.00
_cell.angle_beta   90.00
_cell.angle_gamma   90.00
#
_symmetry.space_group_name_H-M   'P 1'
#
loop_
_entity.id
_entity.type
_entity.pdbx_description
1 polymer ?
#
loop_
_entity_poly.entity_id
_entity_poly.type
_entity_poly.pdbx_seq_one_letter_code
_entity_poly.pdbx_strand_id
1 'polypeptide(L)'
;MEDSRPTKRARQACEPCRRKKSKCPGEKPVCSYCERLGQICVYESGSDSQGQRARSDRSLELRMETLEEKLDLFIDRLDPVINESRRRSASQQEGGHTPRSMVNHDELPYIGEIVHPRPASGTESVVEPSSDELASLYLTWLHRQPLVLFNAETFAESLPCREAELLLALRALCLRFPPRLLSEQYRQRLHVMAQASRQSVMDKVFGSRVDCSALQTLCLLSLFEHAEGNTVQAGLFLSTAIQLLSGIPKGGFLGDAVEFNNCIRSIFVLHHLQGSVSLSVWPTTMTHSEDTSLGTSQCSAWLLPPEKSPSCDMDRGIMKYAIPLAQIWRAIRVYASRRVFSDTLPPWNPRSDYCQVTYRHLEIDCSVPLKYRFSANQIDKQTPETLQQNRGYWGPYLFTQFVYASIPVILNHPFLLSMRLRHFRHTMPQSFVNSSFDAITRHIGWIMYHLDVLEKLDYRVSDPTLAHVVAVVATIHLQHSFVEDFALREKAKAGFEKCVEFLRCMGLTWHGVAVMHENLRKLQNSIQVVPLAGEDCGLNRPAQQKFSIDTRLLWDILCYEQAGRPDARADESIYSGLASTYQDPATGTNDDGDEYDLVGSAGIIGHKTVSKDTPLYAPGEGEVSHPIRGRVPSDASGLLGSLQQNIQEGFGSAMEPNNIFPEVHDFGRAIDEWLSLDWGNTVL
;
A
#
# COMPACT_ATOMS: atom_id res chain seq x y z
N MET A 1 -35.73 69.65 -8.12
CA MET A 1 -35.88 69.33 -6.69
C MET A 1 -35.56 67.86 -6.52
N GLU A 2 -34.33 67.58 -6.08
CA GLU A 2 -33.94 66.32 -5.45
C GLU A 2 -34.82 66.07 -4.21
N ASP A 3 -35.27 64.83 -3.97
CA ASP A 3 -34.58 63.97 -3.01
C ASP A 3 -35.06 62.50 -3.05
N SER A 4 -34.08 61.66 -3.36
CA SER A 4 -33.85 60.25 -3.06
C SER A 4 -34.57 59.63 -1.84
N ARG A 5 -35.26 58.50 -2.07
CA ARG A 5 -35.01 57.24 -1.30
C ARG A 5 -35.20 56.01 -2.20
N PRO A 6 -34.19 55.13 -2.34
CA PRO A 6 -34.33 53.88 -3.06
C PRO A 6 -35.22 52.93 -2.24
N THR A 7 -36.23 52.33 -2.87
CA THR A 7 -37.03 51.27 -2.27
C THR A 7 -36.11 50.09 -1.95
N LYS A 8 -35.76 49.93 -0.66
CA LYS A 8 -35.10 48.72 -0.16
C LYS A 8 -35.93 47.52 -0.62
N ARG A 9 -35.38 46.67 -1.49
CA ARG A 9 -35.95 45.34 -1.79
C ARG A 9 -36.21 44.65 -0.46
N ALA A 10 -37.46 44.35 -0.15
CA ALA A 10 -37.79 43.60 1.05
C ALA A 10 -37.11 42.23 1.01
N ARG A 11 -36.42 41.86 2.09
CA ARG A 11 -35.75 40.55 2.24
C ARG A 11 -36.74 39.38 2.21
N GLN A 12 -38.03 39.64 2.48
CA GLN A 12 -39.08 38.63 2.50
C GLN A 12 -40.38 39.20 1.92
N ALA A 13 -40.92 38.53 0.91
CA ALA A 13 -42.25 38.81 0.37
C ALA A 13 -43.33 38.28 1.32
N CYS A 14 -44.50 38.93 1.38
CA CYS A 14 -45.65 38.41 2.13
C CYS A 14 -46.12 37.06 1.58
N GLU A 15 -46.80 36.27 2.41
CA GLU A 15 -47.32 34.92 2.08
C GLU A 15 -48.12 34.89 0.76
N PRO A 16 -49.10 35.79 0.52
CA PRO A 16 -49.88 35.78 -0.72
C PRO A 16 -49.05 36.06 -1.98
N CYS A 17 -48.12 37.03 -1.94
CA CYS A 17 -47.23 37.34 -3.06
C CYS A 17 -46.25 36.19 -3.31
N ARG A 18 -45.77 35.51 -2.26
CA ARG A 18 -44.90 34.35 -2.37
C ARG A 18 -45.63 33.19 -3.05
N ARG A 19 -46.86 32.89 -2.64
CA ARG A 19 -47.68 31.81 -3.23
C ARG A 19 -48.01 32.06 -4.71
N LYS A 20 -48.30 33.31 -5.10
CA LYS A 20 -48.61 33.69 -6.49
C LYS A 20 -47.37 33.98 -7.35
N LYS A 21 -46.16 33.87 -6.80
CA LYS A 21 -44.89 34.24 -7.45
C LYS A 21 -44.91 35.64 -8.06
N SER A 22 -45.61 36.59 -7.44
CA SER A 22 -45.68 37.99 -7.87
C SER A 22 -44.68 38.87 -7.10
N LYS A 23 -44.26 39.97 -7.71
CA LYS A 23 -43.28 40.88 -7.10
C LYS A 23 -43.92 41.64 -5.93
N CYS A 24 -43.49 41.34 -4.71
CA CYS A 24 -43.97 42.01 -3.50
C CYS A 24 -43.20 43.31 -3.26
N PRO A 25 -43.89 44.46 -3.08
CA PRO A 25 -43.23 45.72 -2.75
C PRO A 25 -42.74 45.80 -1.30
N GLY A 26 -43.24 44.94 -0.40
CA GLY A 26 -42.71 44.80 0.96
C GLY A 26 -43.19 45.82 1.99
N GLU A 27 -44.18 46.65 1.64
CA GLU A 27 -44.81 47.61 2.56
C GLU A 27 -45.61 46.88 3.65
N LYS A 28 -45.67 47.48 4.85
CA LYS A 28 -46.40 46.99 6.04
C LYS A 28 -47.32 48.10 6.56
N PRO A 29 -48.55 47.82 7.02
CA PRO A 29 -49.09 46.48 7.37
C PRO A 29 -49.58 45.65 6.18
N VAL A 30 -49.94 46.29 5.06
CA VAL A 30 -50.41 45.63 3.83
C VAL A 30 -49.55 46.11 2.66
N CYS A 31 -49.13 45.20 1.78
CA CYS A 31 -48.39 45.60 0.58
C CYS A 31 -49.36 46.10 -0.50
N SER A 32 -48.96 47.12 -1.27
CA SER A 32 -49.80 47.73 -2.32
C SER A 32 -50.34 46.74 -3.37
N TYR A 33 -49.67 45.60 -3.57
CA TYR A 33 -50.19 44.51 -4.42
C TYR A 33 -51.38 43.78 -3.78
N CYS A 34 -51.30 43.45 -2.49
CA CYS A 34 -52.39 42.79 -1.76
C CYS A 34 -53.57 43.74 -1.50
N GLU A 35 -53.29 45.02 -1.24
CA GLU A 35 -54.32 46.05 -1.05
C GLU A 35 -55.21 46.21 -2.29
N ARG A 36 -54.60 46.36 -3.48
CA ARG A 36 -55.34 46.52 -4.74
C ARG A 36 -56.22 45.32 -5.08
N LEU A 37 -55.78 44.12 -4.71
CA LEU A 37 -56.50 42.87 -4.97
C LEU A 37 -57.50 42.52 -3.85
N GLY A 38 -57.63 43.35 -2.82
CA GLY A 38 -58.51 43.11 -1.67
C GLY A 38 -58.17 41.84 -0.89
N GLN A 39 -56.90 41.41 -0.89
CA GLN A 39 -56.47 40.17 -0.24
C GLN A 39 -55.76 40.45 1.09
N ILE A 40 -55.96 39.55 2.06
CA ILE A 40 -55.36 39.66 3.40
C ILE A 40 -53.84 39.46 3.29
N CYS A 41 -53.08 40.51 3.61
CA CYS A 41 -51.62 40.50 3.55
C CYS A 41 -51.03 40.09 4.91
N VAL A 42 -50.37 38.94 4.95
CA VAL A 42 -49.74 38.40 6.17
C VAL A 42 -48.23 38.24 5.95
N TYR A 43 -47.45 38.79 6.88
CA TYR A 43 -46.02 38.53 7.00
C TYR A 43 -45.80 37.66 8.24
N GLU A 44 -45.05 36.58 8.11
CA GLU A 44 -44.79 35.63 9.19
C GLU A 44 -43.96 36.31 10.30
N SER A 45 -44.54 36.43 11.50
CA SER A 45 -43.90 37.04 12.67
C SER A 45 -42.85 36.08 13.22
N GLY A 46 -41.57 36.38 13.06
CA GLY A 46 -40.49 35.61 13.66
C GLY A 46 -40.46 35.79 15.18
N SER A 47 -41.12 34.90 15.92
CA SER A 47 -41.09 34.91 17.39
C SER A 47 -41.07 33.51 18.03
N ASP A 48 -40.45 32.50 17.39
CA ASP A 48 -40.35 31.14 17.97
C ASP A 48 -38.96 30.48 17.91
N SER A 49 -37.92 31.18 17.43
CA SER A 49 -36.55 30.62 17.31
C SER A 49 -35.54 31.11 18.36
N GLN A 50 -35.95 31.96 19.33
CA GLN A 50 -35.10 32.39 20.45
C GLN A 50 -35.35 31.61 21.76
N GLY A 51 -36.54 31.03 21.97
CA GLY A 51 -36.88 30.31 23.21
C GLY A 51 -36.17 28.97 23.40
N GLN A 52 -35.87 28.24 22.32
CA GLN A 52 -35.18 26.94 22.39
C GLN A 52 -33.66 27.09 22.63
N ARG A 53 -33.03 28.17 22.15
CA ARG A 53 -31.60 28.44 22.41
C ARG A 53 -31.38 28.89 23.86
N ALA A 54 -32.21 29.77 24.41
CA ALA A 54 -32.08 30.23 25.80
C ALA A 54 -32.33 29.10 26.84
N ARG A 55 -33.22 28.14 26.52
CA ARG A 55 -33.48 26.98 27.40
C ARG A 55 -32.38 25.91 27.31
N SER A 56 -31.69 25.82 26.16
CA SER A 56 -30.51 24.98 25.97
C SER A 56 -29.27 25.59 26.63
N ASP A 57 -29.08 26.91 26.53
CA ASP A 57 -27.95 27.61 27.17
C ASP A 57 -28.00 27.50 28.68
N ARG A 58 -29.17 27.75 29.29
CA ARG A 58 -29.32 27.64 30.75
C ARG A 58 -29.12 26.19 31.27
N SER A 59 -29.38 25.20 30.43
CA SER A 59 -29.13 23.78 30.73
C SER A 59 -27.64 23.41 30.61
N LEU A 60 -26.93 24.05 29.67
CA LEU A 60 -25.49 23.90 29.50
C LEU A 60 -24.70 24.63 30.59
N GLU A 61 -25.12 25.83 30.98
CA GLU A 61 -24.55 26.61 32.09
C GLU A 61 -24.67 25.84 33.41
N LEU A 62 -25.85 25.28 33.72
CA LEU A 62 -26.04 24.45 34.92
C LEU A 62 -25.15 23.20 34.88
N ARG A 63 -24.94 22.59 33.70
CA ARG A 63 -24.02 21.44 33.53
C ARG A 63 -22.56 21.85 33.68
N MET A 64 -22.17 23.04 33.24
CA MET A 64 -20.83 23.57 33.41
C MET A 64 -20.54 23.85 34.88
N GLU A 65 -21.45 24.52 35.60
CA GLU A 65 -21.31 24.73 37.05
C GLU A 65 -21.20 23.39 37.81
N THR A 66 -22.01 22.39 37.46
CA THR A 66 -21.93 21.07 38.10
C THR A 66 -20.63 20.33 37.75
N LEU A 67 -20.06 20.58 36.57
CA LEU A 67 -18.79 19.97 36.15
C LEU A 67 -17.60 20.68 36.78
N GLU A 68 -17.66 21.99 36.96
CA GLU A 68 -16.67 22.79 37.69
C GLU A 68 -16.65 22.40 39.18
N GLU A 69 -17.81 22.29 39.83
CA GLU A 69 -17.89 21.83 41.23
C GLU A 69 -17.34 20.40 41.40
N LYS A 70 -17.57 19.52 40.42
CA LYS A 70 -16.99 18.17 40.42
C LYS A 70 -15.49 18.16 40.11
N LEU A 71 -15.00 19.09 39.30
CA LEU A 71 -13.59 19.27 39.01
C LEU A 71 -12.85 19.79 40.23
N ASP A 72 -13.43 20.76 40.93
CA ASP A 72 -12.87 21.30 42.18
C ASP A 72 -12.82 20.21 43.27
N LEU A 73 -13.86 19.37 43.39
CA LEU A 73 -13.84 18.21 44.28
C LEU A 73 -12.79 17.14 43.87
N PHE A 74 -12.46 17.04 42.58
CA PHE A 74 -11.39 16.17 42.09
C PHE A 74 -10.01 16.76 42.35
N ILE A 75 -9.85 18.07 42.21
CA ILE A 75 -8.62 18.82 42.50
C ILE A 75 -8.32 18.75 44.01
N ASP A 76 -9.32 19.00 44.86
CA ASP A 76 -9.20 18.88 46.32
C ASP A 76 -8.85 17.46 46.78
N ARG A 77 -9.27 16.43 46.02
CA ARG A 77 -8.91 15.03 46.28
C ARG A 77 -7.51 14.65 45.77
N LEU A 78 -6.99 15.34 44.76
CA LEU A 78 -5.66 15.11 44.18
C LEU A 78 -4.57 15.90 44.89
N ASP A 79 -4.91 17.03 45.52
CA ASP A 79 -3.97 17.86 46.27
C ASP A 79 -3.21 17.15 47.41
N PRO A 80 -3.81 16.26 48.23
CA PRO A 80 -3.03 15.50 49.22
C PRO A 80 -2.05 14.52 48.58
N VAL A 81 -2.38 13.93 47.42
CA VAL A 81 -1.53 12.94 46.71
C VAL A 81 -0.33 13.60 46.03
N ILE A 82 -0.54 14.79 45.46
CA ILE A 82 0.53 15.60 44.84
C ILE A 82 1.46 16.18 45.91
N ASN A 83 0.90 16.65 47.04
CA ASN A 83 1.70 17.18 48.15
C ASN A 83 2.47 16.09 48.90
N GLU A 84 1.96 14.87 49.00
CA GLU A 84 2.68 13.73 49.59
C GLU A 84 3.85 13.25 48.70
N SER A 85 3.65 13.26 47.38
CA SER A 85 4.74 13.01 46.42
C SER A 85 5.81 14.09 46.46
N ARG A 86 5.42 15.36 46.67
CA ARG A 86 6.37 16.49 46.77
C ARG A 86 7.13 16.51 48.11
N ARG A 87 6.53 16.04 49.22
CA ARG A 87 7.22 15.85 50.52
C ARG A 87 8.24 14.70 50.51
N ARG A 88 7.97 13.62 49.75
CA ARG A 88 8.93 12.51 49.55
C ARG A 88 10.15 12.92 48.72
N SER A 89 9.98 13.85 47.78
CA SER A 89 11.10 14.40 46.98
C SER A 89 11.92 15.47 47.71
N ALA A 90 11.33 16.18 48.69
CA ALA A 90 12.01 17.25 49.44
C ALA A 90 12.82 16.75 50.66
N SER A 91 12.71 15.48 51.05
CA SER A 91 13.44 14.89 52.19
C SER A 91 14.72 14.13 51.81
N GLN A 92 15.09 14.09 50.51
CA GLN A 92 16.31 13.43 50.03
C GLN A 92 17.41 14.39 49.50
N GLN A 93 17.24 15.70 49.65
CA GLN A 93 18.27 16.69 49.32
C GLN A 93 18.57 17.61 50.51
N GLU A 94 19.22 17.09 51.54
CA GLU A 94 20.09 17.88 52.42
C GLU A 94 20.98 16.94 53.24
N GLY A 95 22.31 17.03 53.03
CA GLY A 95 23.29 16.24 53.77
C GLY A 95 24.52 15.86 52.97
N GLY A 96 25.25 16.84 52.43
CA GLY A 96 26.62 16.62 51.97
C GLY A 96 27.56 16.58 53.17
N HIS A 97 28.37 15.52 53.30
CA HIS A 97 29.68 15.56 53.95
C HIS A 97 30.56 14.42 53.44
N THR A 98 31.62 14.78 52.72
CA THR A 98 32.83 13.95 52.57
C THR A 98 33.50 13.73 53.92
N PRO A 99 34.14 12.57 54.13
CA PRO A 99 35.54 12.65 54.53
C PRO A 99 36.47 11.71 53.75
N ARG A 100 37.68 12.20 53.69
CA ARG A 100 38.91 11.72 53.07
C ARG A 100 39.67 10.81 54.05
N SER A 101 40.51 9.93 53.50
CA SER A 101 41.83 9.49 53.99
C SER A 101 42.03 8.08 54.58
N MET A 102 42.88 7.31 53.86
CA MET A 102 44.02 6.47 54.30
C MET A 102 43.79 5.16 55.06
N VAL A 103 44.57 4.07 54.94
CA VAL A 103 45.60 3.49 54.03
C VAL A 103 45.82 2.08 54.62
N ASN A 104 45.99 1.04 53.81
CA ASN A 104 47.17 0.17 53.95
C ASN A 104 47.39 -0.74 52.74
N HIS A 105 48.66 -0.72 52.33
CA HIS A 105 49.32 -1.52 51.30
C HIS A 105 49.72 -2.91 51.84
N ASP A 106 50.18 -3.73 50.90
CA ASP A 106 50.84 -5.05 51.00
C ASP A 106 49.86 -6.24 50.88
N GLU A 107 49.94 -7.17 49.92
CA GLU A 107 51.02 -7.64 49.04
C GLU A 107 50.46 -8.08 47.66
N LEU A 108 51.24 -7.88 46.59
CA LEU A 108 51.10 -8.55 45.29
C LEU A 108 51.82 -9.90 45.34
N PRO A 109 51.39 -10.88 44.52
CA PRO A 109 52.26 -11.23 43.41
C PRO A 109 51.55 -11.25 42.05
N TYR A 110 52.38 -11.00 41.05
CA TYR A 110 52.13 -10.75 39.64
C TYR A 110 52.04 -12.06 38.82
N ILE A 111 51.33 -11.97 37.69
CA ILE A 111 51.27 -12.81 36.47
C ILE A 111 50.44 -14.11 36.47
N GLY A 112 49.37 -14.05 35.68
CA GLY A 112 48.82 -15.17 34.93
C GLY A 112 47.93 -14.63 33.81
N GLU A 113 48.37 -14.77 32.57
CA GLU A 113 47.70 -14.33 31.34
C GLU A 113 46.23 -14.77 31.29
N ILE A 114 45.33 -13.85 30.92
CA ILE A 114 43.95 -14.17 30.57
C ILE A 114 43.99 -14.89 29.22
N VAL A 115 43.96 -16.21 29.28
CA VAL A 115 43.78 -17.10 28.13
C VAL A 115 42.41 -16.85 27.51
N HIS A 116 42.40 -16.40 26.25
CA HIS A 116 41.22 -16.41 25.39
C HIS A 116 40.59 -17.81 25.35
N PRO A 117 39.26 -17.97 25.53
CA PRO A 117 38.64 -19.28 25.39
C PRO A 117 38.74 -19.77 23.95
N ARG A 118 39.53 -20.82 23.76
CA ARG A 118 39.67 -21.60 22.53
C ARG A 118 38.34 -22.35 22.28
N PRO A 119 37.72 -22.27 21.09
CA PRO A 119 36.55 -23.08 20.79
C PRO A 119 36.98 -24.56 20.68
N ALA A 120 36.32 -25.41 21.46
CA ALA A 120 36.48 -26.85 21.41
C ALA A 120 36.08 -27.37 20.02
N SER A 121 36.94 -28.23 19.50
CA SER A 121 36.94 -28.75 18.14
C SER A 121 35.73 -29.62 17.85
N GLY A 122 35.01 -29.24 16.79
CA GLY A 122 33.88 -29.96 16.22
C GLY A 122 33.20 -29.10 15.16
N THR A 123 33.98 -28.37 14.35
CA THR A 123 33.48 -27.44 13.34
C THR A 123 33.69 -28.04 11.97
N GLU A 124 32.59 -28.29 11.25
CA GLU A 124 32.59 -28.14 9.80
C GLU A 124 33.07 -26.72 9.50
N SER A 125 34.36 -26.58 9.19
CA SER A 125 34.95 -25.31 8.77
C SER A 125 34.42 -24.98 7.38
N VAL A 126 33.25 -24.35 7.33
CA VAL A 126 32.76 -23.72 6.10
C VAL A 126 33.58 -22.47 5.89
N VAL A 127 34.47 -22.55 4.89
CA VAL A 127 35.32 -21.47 4.37
C VAL A 127 34.46 -20.21 4.14
N GLU A 128 34.88 -19.07 4.71
CA GLU A 128 34.25 -17.79 4.40
C GLU A 128 34.40 -17.51 2.90
N PRO A 129 33.35 -17.06 2.20
CA PRO A 129 33.41 -16.84 0.75
C PRO A 129 34.51 -15.84 0.42
N SER A 130 35.18 -16.07 -0.71
CA SER A 130 36.13 -15.09 -1.22
C SER A 130 35.41 -13.77 -1.57
N SER A 131 36.17 -12.66 -1.65
CA SER A 131 35.59 -11.38 -2.08
C SER A 131 34.93 -11.48 -3.45
N ASP A 132 35.51 -12.25 -4.38
CA ASP A 132 34.99 -12.44 -5.73
C ASP A 132 33.66 -13.21 -5.73
N GLU A 133 33.55 -14.25 -4.91
CA GLU A 133 32.30 -14.99 -4.72
C GLU A 133 31.21 -14.11 -4.13
N LEU A 134 31.53 -13.30 -3.12
CA LEU A 134 30.58 -12.36 -2.51
C LEU A 134 30.11 -11.31 -3.53
N ALA A 135 31.02 -10.78 -4.34
CA ALA A 135 30.70 -9.83 -5.40
C ALA A 135 29.75 -10.46 -6.44
N SER A 136 30.04 -11.69 -6.87
CA SER A 136 29.21 -12.45 -7.80
C SER A 136 27.80 -12.69 -7.25
N LEU A 137 27.67 -13.07 -5.98
CA LEU A 137 26.37 -13.27 -5.33
C LEU A 137 25.55 -11.99 -5.29
N TYR A 138 26.14 -10.86 -4.90
CA TYR A 138 25.46 -9.57 -4.88
C TYR A 138 24.97 -9.16 -6.28
N LEU A 139 25.86 -9.19 -7.28
CA LEU A 139 25.54 -8.78 -8.65
C LEU A 139 24.46 -9.66 -9.29
N THR A 140 24.41 -10.94 -8.92
CA THR A 140 23.45 -11.91 -9.46
C THR A 140 22.06 -11.78 -8.80
N TRP A 141 22.00 -11.60 -7.49
CA TRP A 141 20.75 -11.76 -6.73
C TRP A 141 20.15 -10.47 -6.19
N LEU A 142 20.95 -9.43 -5.93
CA LEU A 142 20.48 -8.20 -5.26
C LEU A 142 20.59 -6.96 -6.16
N HIS A 143 21.66 -6.87 -6.97
CA HIS A 143 21.83 -5.75 -7.89
C HIS A 143 20.71 -5.71 -8.93
N ARG A 144 20.13 -4.51 -9.13
CA ARG A 144 18.99 -4.24 -10.02
C ARG A 144 17.76 -5.11 -9.70
N GLN A 145 17.55 -5.49 -8.44
CA GLN A 145 16.41 -6.31 -8.03
C GLN A 145 15.73 -5.79 -6.74
N PRO A 146 15.17 -4.56 -6.70
CA PRO A 146 15.24 -3.48 -7.68
C PRO A 146 16.28 -2.40 -7.28
N LEU A 147 17.11 -2.65 -6.29
CA LEU A 147 18.06 -1.66 -5.77
C LEU A 147 19.38 -1.67 -6.54
N VAL A 148 19.99 -0.48 -6.65
CA VAL A 148 21.31 -0.26 -7.23
C VAL A 148 22.12 0.53 -6.22
N LEU A 149 22.91 -0.16 -5.39
CA LEU A 149 23.69 0.49 -4.31
C LEU A 149 25.12 0.81 -4.73
N PHE A 150 25.71 -0.03 -5.56
CA PHE A 150 27.11 0.08 -6.00
C PHE A 150 27.20 0.20 -7.51
N ASN A 151 28.32 0.74 -8.00
CA ASN A 151 28.66 0.67 -9.43
C ASN A 151 29.07 -0.76 -9.79
N ALA A 152 28.32 -1.41 -10.69
CA ALA A 152 28.52 -2.82 -11.05
C ALA A 152 29.91 -3.10 -11.64
N GLU A 153 30.48 -2.15 -12.39
CA GLU A 153 31.75 -2.34 -13.11
C GLU A 153 32.94 -2.36 -12.16
N THR A 154 32.94 -1.52 -11.13
CA THR A 154 34.05 -1.36 -10.18
C THR A 154 33.82 -2.09 -8.85
N PHE A 155 32.65 -2.69 -8.66
CA PHE A 155 32.25 -3.26 -7.37
C PHE A 155 33.21 -4.35 -6.89
N ALA A 156 33.48 -5.36 -7.73
CA ALA A 156 34.32 -6.51 -7.36
C ALA A 156 35.73 -6.09 -6.93
N GLU A 157 36.35 -5.17 -7.68
CA GLU A 157 37.70 -4.66 -7.40
C GLU A 157 37.73 -3.80 -6.13
N SER A 158 36.67 -3.01 -5.88
CA SER A 158 36.61 -2.14 -4.70
C SER A 158 36.28 -2.87 -3.40
N LEU A 159 35.67 -4.06 -3.48
CA LEU A 159 35.10 -4.78 -2.34
C LEU A 159 36.10 -5.07 -1.21
N PRO A 160 37.35 -5.52 -1.47
CA PRO A 160 38.33 -5.79 -0.40
C PRO A 160 38.71 -4.55 0.42
N CYS A 161 38.55 -3.35 -0.15
CA CYS A 161 38.89 -2.08 0.48
C CYS A 161 37.69 -1.42 1.19
N ARG A 162 36.49 -2.02 1.15
CA ARG A 162 35.28 -1.48 1.78
C ARG A 162 35.30 -1.67 3.31
N GLU A 163 34.53 -0.84 3.99
CA GLU A 163 34.45 -0.82 5.44
C GLU A 163 33.84 -2.12 6.01
N ALA A 164 34.27 -2.48 7.22
CA ALA A 164 33.93 -3.77 7.83
C ALA A 164 32.42 -3.92 8.06
N GLU A 165 31.72 -2.87 8.48
CA GLU A 165 30.27 -2.88 8.69
C GLU A 165 29.49 -3.17 7.41
N LEU A 166 29.95 -2.62 6.28
CA LEU A 166 29.33 -2.83 4.97
C LEU A 166 29.54 -4.28 4.51
N LEU A 167 30.76 -4.79 4.66
CA LEU A 167 31.09 -6.17 4.32
C LEU A 167 30.29 -7.19 5.16
N LEU A 168 30.07 -6.90 6.43
CA LEU A 168 29.25 -7.75 7.30
C LEU A 168 27.77 -7.75 6.88
N ALA A 169 27.19 -6.59 6.57
CA ALA A 169 25.82 -6.50 6.05
C ALA A 169 25.66 -7.23 4.70
N LEU A 170 26.63 -7.05 3.80
CA LEU A 170 26.67 -7.75 2.52
C LEU A 170 26.71 -9.27 2.68
N ARG A 171 27.58 -9.79 3.55
CA ARG A 171 27.65 -11.23 3.84
C ARG A 171 26.33 -11.75 4.41
N ALA A 172 25.76 -11.05 5.39
CA ALA A 172 24.51 -11.45 6.04
C ALA A 172 23.34 -11.61 5.06
N LEU A 173 23.30 -10.81 3.98
CA LEU A 173 22.31 -10.90 2.92
C LEU A 173 22.69 -11.88 1.81
N CYS A 174 23.88 -11.72 1.21
CA CYS A 174 24.28 -12.45 0.00
C CYS A 174 24.40 -13.96 0.24
N LEU A 175 24.83 -14.36 1.44
CA LEU A 175 25.01 -15.77 1.80
C LEU A 175 23.70 -16.56 1.89
N ARG A 176 22.54 -15.88 1.86
CA ARG A 176 21.22 -16.52 1.72
C ARG A 176 21.00 -17.11 0.32
N PHE A 177 21.79 -16.67 -0.66
CA PHE A 177 21.70 -17.09 -2.05
C PHE A 177 22.77 -18.12 -2.42
N PRO A 178 22.52 -18.99 -3.42
CA PRO A 178 21.23 -19.23 -4.07
C PRO A 178 20.18 -19.81 -3.09
N PRO A 179 18.87 -19.66 -3.38
CA PRO A 179 17.78 -20.13 -2.51
C PRO A 179 17.93 -21.60 -2.15
N ARG A 180 18.04 -21.88 -0.85
CA ARG A 180 18.20 -23.24 -0.31
C ARG A 180 17.69 -23.31 1.12
N LEU A 181 17.42 -24.51 1.60
CA LEU A 181 17.11 -24.70 3.02
C LEU A 181 18.37 -24.46 3.85
N LEU A 182 18.37 -23.40 4.66
CA LEU A 182 19.45 -23.09 5.57
C LEU A 182 19.30 -23.87 6.89
N SER A 183 20.41 -24.31 7.47
CA SER A 183 20.41 -24.86 8.84
C SER A 183 20.23 -23.73 9.85
N GLU A 184 19.71 -24.06 11.03
CA GLU A 184 19.45 -23.06 12.07
C GLU A 184 20.73 -22.38 12.58
N GLN A 185 21.81 -23.15 12.72
CA GLN A 185 23.13 -22.63 13.05
C GLN A 185 23.64 -21.64 11.99
N TYR A 186 23.38 -21.90 10.71
CA TYR A 186 23.78 -20.99 9.64
C TYR A 186 22.98 -19.69 9.67
N ARG A 187 21.66 -19.74 9.91
CA ARG A 187 20.83 -18.54 10.11
C ARG A 187 21.35 -17.70 11.27
N GLN A 188 21.62 -18.32 12.42
CA GLN A 188 22.18 -17.65 13.59
C GLN A 188 23.50 -16.94 13.26
N ARG A 189 24.38 -17.55 12.46
CA ARG A 189 25.62 -16.90 12.00
C ARG A 189 25.35 -15.64 11.16
N LEU A 190 24.37 -15.67 10.26
CA LEU A 190 23.98 -14.48 9.48
C LEU A 190 23.43 -13.36 10.39
N HIS A 191 22.64 -13.70 11.41
CA HIS A 191 22.17 -12.72 12.40
C HIS A 191 23.31 -12.11 13.20
N VAL A 192 24.30 -12.90 13.61
CA VAL A 192 25.48 -12.38 14.32
C VAL A 192 26.25 -11.39 13.45
N MET A 193 26.42 -11.68 12.15
CA MET A 193 27.05 -10.74 11.20
C MET A 193 26.24 -9.44 11.07
N ALA A 194 24.92 -9.54 10.88
CA ALA A 194 24.03 -8.37 10.80
C ALA A 194 24.05 -7.54 12.09
N GLN A 195 24.07 -8.19 13.26
CA GLN A 195 24.15 -7.54 14.55
C GLN A 195 25.47 -6.78 14.74
N ALA A 196 26.61 -7.37 14.37
CA ALA A 196 27.90 -6.71 14.43
C ALA A 196 27.98 -5.52 13.46
N SER A 197 27.43 -5.67 12.25
CA SER A 197 27.29 -4.57 11.28
C SER A 197 26.46 -3.41 11.85
N ARG A 198 25.29 -3.72 12.43
CA ARG A 198 24.41 -2.74 13.09
C ARG A 198 25.13 -1.95 14.18
N GLN A 199 25.86 -2.63 15.07
CA GLN A 199 26.57 -1.95 16.16
C GLN A 199 27.61 -0.97 15.59
N SER A 200 28.45 -1.44 14.67
CA SER A 200 29.50 -0.63 14.06
C SER A 200 28.95 0.59 13.28
N VAL A 201 27.90 0.41 12.47
CA VAL A 201 27.33 1.53 11.70
C VAL A 201 26.63 2.54 12.60
N MET A 202 25.93 2.09 13.65
CA MET A 202 25.27 3.00 14.59
C MET A 202 26.27 3.79 15.42
N ASP A 203 27.40 3.18 15.82
CA ASP A 203 28.49 3.88 16.48
C ASP A 203 29.10 4.96 15.57
N LYS A 204 29.25 4.69 14.26
CA LYS A 204 29.63 5.70 13.26
C LYS A 204 28.61 6.85 13.17
N VAL A 205 27.32 6.53 13.17
CA VAL A 205 26.23 7.52 13.10
C VAL A 205 26.23 8.42 14.34
N PHE A 206 26.31 7.85 15.54
CA PHE A 206 26.40 8.63 16.78
C PHE A 206 27.70 9.43 16.89
N GLY A 207 28.78 8.93 16.30
CA GLY A 207 30.06 9.63 16.19
C GLY A 207 30.13 10.70 15.08
N SER A 208 29.05 10.95 14.34
CA SER A 208 28.98 11.90 13.21
C SER A 208 29.99 11.61 12.09
N ARG A 209 30.34 10.34 11.86
CA ARG A 209 31.27 9.88 10.80
C ARG A 209 30.53 9.17 9.68
N VAL A 210 29.49 9.82 9.14
CA VAL A 210 28.61 9.23 8.13
C VAL A 210 29.17 9.47 6.73
N ASP A 211 29.47 8.39 6.04
CA ASP A 211 29.91 8.33 4.64
C ASP A 211 28.85 7.60 3.78
N CYS A 212 29.11 7.45 2.47
CA CYS A 212 28.20 6.71 1.58
C CYS A 212 28.04 5.24 2.01
N SER A 213 29.13 4.62 2.49
CA SER A 213 29.15 3.24 2.98
C SER A 213 28.23 3.04 4.17
N ALA A 214 28.13 4.02 5.09
CA ALA A 214 27.18 3.99 6.19
C ALA A 214 25.72 4.00 5.67
N LEU A 215 25.39 4.82 4.67
CA LEU A 215 24.06 4.86 4.06
C LEU A 215 23.73 3.54 3.33
N GLN A 216 24.68 2.99 2.58
CA GLN A 216 24.56 1.68 1.93
C GLN A 216 24.35 0.57 2.97
N THR A 217 25.09 0.61 4.07
CA THR A 217 24.97 -0.35 5.18
C THR A 217 23.59 -0.27 5.84
N LEU A 218 23.08 0.92 6.14
CA LEU A 218 21.73 1.11 6.67
C LEU A 218 20.65 0.58 5.71
N CYS A 219 20.83 0.77 4.40
CA CYS A 219 19.92 0.25 3.38
C CYS A 219 19.92 -1.29 3.33
N LEU A 220 21.11 -1.91 3.39
CA LEU A 220 21.25 -3.37 3.45
C LEU A 220 20.70 -3.96 4.76
N LEU A 221 20.95 -3.31 5.90
CA LEU A 221 20.37 -3.74 7.18
C LEU A 221 18.85 -3.60 7.18
N SER A 222 18.30 -2.55 6.56
CA SER A 222 16.85 -2.42 6.35
C SER A 222 16.28 -3.59 5.56
N LEU A 223 16.91 -3.98 4.45
CA LEU A 223 16.54 -5.17 3.68
C LEU A 223 16.66 -6.46 4.49
N PHE A 224 17.71 -6.59 5.32
CA PHE A 224 17.93 -7.77 6.15
C PHE A 224 16.84 -7.91 7.21
N GLU A 225 16.52 -6.85 7.95
CA GLU A 225 15.45 -6.88 8.96
C GLU A 225 14.09 -7.13 8.30
N HIS A 226 13.84 -6.56 7.13
CA HIS A 226 12.62 -6.85 6.35
C HIS A 226 12.58 -8.32 5.93
N ALA A 227 13.71 -8.92 5.57
CA ALA A 227 13.80 -10.34 5.25
C ALA A 227 13.39 -11.25 6.41
N GLU A 228 13.68 -10.82 7.63
CA GLU A 228 13.34 -11.51 8.87
C GLU A 228 11.92 -11.24 9.36
N GLY A 229 11.18 -10.34 8.71
CA GLY A 229 9.84 -9.92 9.17
C GLY A 229 9.87 -8.84 10.26
N ASN A 230 11.05 -8.34 10.64
CA ASN A 230 11.26 -7.27 11.61
C ASN A 230 10.98 -5.88 10.99
N THR A 231 9.75 -5.67 10.53
CA THR A 231 9.36 -4.48 9.74
C THR A 231 9.60 -3.15 10.46
N VAL A 232 9.51 -3.12 11.79
CA VAL A 232 9.79 -1.93 12.58
C VAL A 232 11.29 -1.59 12.56
N GLN A 233 12.16 -2.57 12.79
CA GLN A 233 13.61 -2.34 12.76
C GLN A 233 14.08 -1.95 11.35
N ALA A 234 13.52 -2.61 10.32
CA ALA A 234 13.76 -2.23 8.93
C ALA A 234 13.39 -0.76 8.66
N GLY A 235 12.23 -0.33 9.18
CA GLY A 235 11.76 1.05 9.08
C GLY A 235 12.64 2.05 9.84
N LEU A 236 13.18 1.69 11.00
CA LEU A 236 14.09 2.55 11.77
C LEU A 236 15.38 2.81 11.00
N PHE A 237 16.05 1.77 10.49
CA PHE A 237 17.27 1.93 9.69
C PHE A 237 17.06 2.81 8.47
N LEU A 238 15.95 2.59 7.76
CA LEU A 238 15.60 3.39 6.60
C LEU A 238 15.29 4.85 6.98
N SER A 239 14.59 5.08 8.10
CA SER A 239 14.30 6.43 8.60
C SER A 239 15.57 7.15 9.03
N THR A 240 16.52 6.46 9.66
CA THR A 240 17.84 7.00 9.96
C THR A 240 18.58 7.38 8.68
N ALA A 241 18.60 6.53 7.66
CA ALA A 241 19.24 6.84 6.37
C ALA A 241 18.61 8.08 5.71
N ILE A 242 17.28 8.18 5.71
CA ILE A 242 16.54 9.34 5.18
C ILE A 242 16.87 10.61 5.97
N GLN A 243 16.90 10.54 7.30
CA GLN A 243 17.22 11.67 8.15
C GLN A 243 18.66 12.17 7.89
N LEU A 244 19.62 11.25 7.75
CA LEU A 244 21.00 11.58 7.41
C LEU A 244 21.12 12.25 6.04
N LEU A 245 20.39 11.74 5.03
CA LEU A 245 20.33 12.37 3.71
C LEU A 245 19.74 13.78 3.76
N SER A 246 18.72 14.01 4.58
CA SER A 246 18.10 15.34 4.72
C SER A 246 19.06 16.40 5.31
N GLY A 247 20.10 15.96 6.02
CA GLY A 247 21.15 16.83 6.55
C GLY A 247 22.22 17.23 5.53
N ILE A 248 22.24 16.62 4.34
CA ILE A 248 23.24 16.92 3.31
C ILE A 248 22.81 18.16 2.51
N PRO A 249 23.68 19.19 2.38
CA PRO A 249 23.37 20.37 1.57
C PRO A 249 23.03 20.01 0.12
N LYS A 250 22.13 20.77 -0.50
CA LYS A 250 21.74 20.56 -1.92
C LYS A 250 22.98 20.57 -2.82
N GLY A 251 23.18 19.50 -3.59
CA GLY A 251 24.34 19.32 -4.48
C GLY A 251 25.59 18.73 -3.81
N GLY A 252 25.56 18.49 -2.49
CA GLY A 252 26.59 17.72 -1.79
C GLY A 252 26.53 16.24 -2.15
N PHE A 253 27.69 15.58 -2.12
CA PHE A 253 27.81 14.14 -2.28
C PHE A 253 28.82 13.56 -1.30
N LEU A 254 28.64 12.29 -0.92
CA LEU A 254 29.54 11.56 -0.04
C LEU A 254 30.34 10.55 -0.88
N GLY A 255 31.66 10.71 -0.98
CA GLY A 255 32.53 9.79 -1.72
C GLY A 255 32.34 9.90 -3.25
N ASP A 256 32.13 8.77 -3.92
CA ASP A 256 31.88 8.74 -5.36
C ASP A 256 30.48 9.27 -5.70
N ALA A 257 30.40 10.24 -6.61
CA ALA A 257 29.14 10.90 -6.93
C ALA A 257 28.13 9.95 -7.60
N VAL A 258 28.57 9.02 -8.45
CA VAL A 258 27.67 8.10 -9.16
C VAL A 258 27.09 7.08 -8.17
N GLU A 259 27.95 6.49 -7.34
CA GLU A 259 27.58 5.52 -6.32
C GLU A 259 26.67 6.14 -5.25
N PHE A 260 26.97 7.36 -4.81
CA PHE A 260 26.10 8.12 -3.89
C PHE A 260 24.71 8.38 -4.49
N ASN A 261 24.63 8.74 -5.77
CA ASN A 261 23.37 8.95 -6.48
C ASN A 261 22.55 7.66 -6.66
N ASN A 262 23.23 6.54 -6.88
CA ASN A 262 22.65 5.19 -6.89
C ASN A 262 22.08 4.84 -5.51
N CYS A 263 22.84 5.10 -4.44
CA CYS A 263 22.43 4.88 -3.05
C CYS A 263 21.17 5.70 -2.69
N ILE A 264 21.14 7.00 -2.98
CA ILE A 264 19.97 7.87 -2.71
C ILE A 264 18.72 7.32 -3.40
N ARG A 265 18.79 7.01 -4.70
CA ARG A 265 17.64 6.49 -5.45
C ARG A 265 17.21 5.12 -4.93
N SER A 266 18.15 4.29 -4.49
CA SER A 266 17.83 2.99 -3.88
C SER A 266 17.13 3.15 -2.53
N ILE A 267 17.58 4.07 -1.67
CA ILE A 267 16.90 4.42 -0.43
C ILE A 267 15.48 4.91 -0.74
N PHE A 268 15.31 5.73 -1.77
CA PHE A 268 14.00 6.20 -2.22
C PHE A 268 13.08 5.06 -2.66
N VAL A 269 13.56 4.17 -3.53
CA VAL A 269 12.80 2.99 -3.98
C VAL A 269 12.45 2.11 -2.80
N LEU A 270 13.42 1.77 -1.96
CA LEU A 270 13.21 0.94 -0.77
C LEU A 270 12.17 1.55 0.18
N HIS A 271 12.21 2.87 0.38
CA HIS A 271 11.22 3.57 1.18
C HIS A 271 9.80 3.43 0.66
N HIS A 272 9.62 3.49 -0.65
CA HIS A 272 8.30 3.31 -1.25
C HIS A 272 7.87 1.84 -1.28
N LEU A 273 8.81 0.91 -1.39
CA LEU A 273 8.51 -0.53 -1.38
C LEU A 273 8.17 -1.06 0.01
N GLN A 274 8.97 -0.72 1.03
CA GLN A 274 8.97 -1.37 2.35
C GLN A 274 8.80 -0.39 3.52
N GLY A 275 8.95 0.92 3.30
CA GLY A 275 8.78 1.92 4.35
C GLY A 275 7.38 1.92 4.95
N SER A 276 7.27 2.38 6.21
CA SER A 276 6.03 2.42 6.97
C SER A 276 4.93 3.25 6.27
N VAL A 277 3.72 2.71 6.22
CA VAL A 277 2.49 3.37 5.75
C VAL A 277 1.55 3.73 6.90
N SER A 278 1.89 3.36 8.15
CA SER A 278 1.07 3.67 9.32
C SER A 278 1.10 5.17 9.64
N LEU A 279 -0.07 5.82 9.54
CA LEU A 279 -0.30 7.19 9.98
C LEU A 279 -0.55 7.20 11.50
N SER A 280 0.48 7.01 12.31
CA SER A 280 0.35 7.19 13.75
C SER A 280 1.35 8.19 14.31
N VAL A 281 0.78 9.19 15.00
CA VAL A 281 1.37 10.16 15.94
C VAL A 281 1.87 11.48 15.34
N TRP A 282 0.95 12.29 14.80
CA TRP A 282 0.57 13.62 15.34
C TRP A 282 -0.59 14.25 14.53
N PRO A 283 -1.67 14.73 15.18
CA PRO A 283 -2.59 15.66 14.57
C PRO A 283 -2.03 17.07 14.79
N THR A 284 -1.41 17.68 13.78
CA THR A 284 -1.23 19.13 13.83
C THR A 284 -2.61 19.74 13.58
N THR A 285 -3.25 20.10 14.69
CA THR A 285 -4.36 21.06 14.84
C THR A 285 -5.03 21.52 13.54
N MET A 286 -6.31 21.14 13.43
CA MET A 286 -7.31 21.77 12.57
C MET A 286 -7.19 23.29 12.59
N THR A 287 -6.69 23.87 11.52
CA THR A 287 -7.22 25.14 11.01
C THR A 287 -8.06 24.81 9.80
N HIS A 288 -9.33 25.18 9.87
CA HIS A 288 -10.20 25.22 8.71
C HIS A 288 -9.58 26.19 7.69
N SER A 289 -8.90 25.64 6.69
CA SER A 289 -8.69 26.30 5.42
C SER A 289 -8.71 25.21 4.36
N GLU A 290 -9.62 25.39 3.43
CA GLU A 290 -9.68 24.65 2.18
C GLU A 290 -8.34 24.85 1.47
N ASP A 291 -7.38 23.94 1.66
CA ASP A 291 -6.30 23.73 0.71
C ASP A 291 -5.75 22.31 0.82
N THR A 292 -5.98 21.60 -0.27
CA THR A 292 -5.46 20.31 -0.68
C THR A 292 -3.94 20.19 -0.43
N SER A 293 -3.47 19.02 0.03
CA SER A 293 -2.12 18.44 -0.22
C SER A 293 -0.88 18.74 0.67
N LEU A 294 -0.96 19.08 1.97
CA LEU A 294 0.25 19.47 2.73
C LEU A 294 0.87 18.50 3.76
N GLY A 295 0.31 17.30 4.02
CA GLY A 295 0.91 16.36 4.98
C GLY A 295 1.91 15.37 4.36
N THR A 296 1.56 14.80 3.20
CA THR A 296 2.35 13.78 2.51
C THR A 296 3.35 14.37 1.50
N SER A 297 3.15 15.63 1.07
CA SER A 297 3.96 16.28 0.03
C SER A 297 5.31 16.80 0.54
N GLN A 298 5.42 17.21 1.81
CA GLN A 298 6.71 17.69 2.33
C GLN A 298 7.75 16.56 2.37
N CYS A 299 7.43 15.39 2.92
CA CYS A 299 8.40 14.28 3.02
C CYS A 299 8.79 13.72 1.64
N SER A 300 7.87 13.68 0.68
CA SER A 300 8.15 13.18 -0.68
C SER A 300 8.92 14.17 -1.55
N ALA A 301 8.75 15.49 -1.36
CA ALA A 301 9.49 16.52 -2.12
C ALA A 301 10.98 16.59 -1.75
N TRP A 302 11.34 16.40 -0.47
CA TRP A 302 12.75 16.37 -0.02
C TRP A 302 13.51 15.10 -0.41
N LEU A 303 12.77 14.02 -0.66
CA LEU A 303 13.29 12.72 -1.05
C LEU A 303 13.51 12.60 -2.57
N LEU A 304 13.00 13.52 -3.37
CA LEU A 304 13.23 13.52 -4.82
C LEU A 304 14.73 13.72 -5.10
N PRO A 305 15.37 12.85 -5.92
CA PRO A 305 16.75 13.04 -6.33
C PRO A 305 16.93 14.44 -6.96
N PRO A 306 18.04 15.15 -6.68
CA PRO A 306 18.25 16.49 -7.21
C PRO A 306 18.21 16.48 -8.76
N GLU A 307 17.42 17.38 -9.35
CA GLU A 307 17.16 17.46 -10.81
C GLU A 307 18.43 17.63 -11.66
N LYS A 308 19.52 18.14 -11.07
CA LYS A 308 20.83 18.33 -11.71
C LYS A 308 21.88 17.35 -11.19
N SER A 309 21.49 16.11 -10.90
CA SER A 309 22.43 15.04 -10.54
C SER A 309 23.07 14.42 -11.79
N PRO A 310 24.30 13.88 -11.69
CA PRO A 310 24.85 13.04 -12.74
C PRO A 310 23.90 11.87 -13.02
N SER A 311 23.74 11.53 -14.30
CA SER A 311 22.95 10.37 -14.74
C SER A 311 23.47 9.12 -14.04
N CYS A 312 22.55 8.33 -13.47
CA CYS A 312 22.88 7.08 -12.81
C CYS A 312 22.20 5.88 -13.50
N ASP A 313 22.53 4.68 -13.05
CA ASP A 313 21.99 3.43 -13.59
C ASP A 313 20.47 3.30 -13.45
N MET A 314 19.92 3.86 -12.37
CA MET A 314 18.48 3.85 -12.11
C MET A 314 17.70 4.73 -13.10
N ASP A 315 18.34 5.67 -13.80
CA ASP A 315 17.67 6.55 -14.78
C ASP A 315 17.68 5.96 -16.21
N ARG A 316 18.28 4.77 -16.38
CA ARG A 316 18.52 4.14 -17.69
C ARG A 316 17.69 2.90 -17.91
N GLY A 317 17.44 2.59 -19.18
CA GLY A 317 16.82 1.33 -19.59
C GLY A 317 15.46 1.10 -18.93
N ILE A 318 15.27 -0.11 -18.40
CA ILE A 318 14.05 -0.53 -17.71
C ILE A 318 14.01 -0.05 -16.25
N MET A 319 15.17 0.23 -15.64
CA MET A 319 15.27 0.69 -14.25
C MET A 319 14.59 2.04 -14.02
N LYS A 320 14.50 2.87 -15.06
CA LYS A 320 13.79 4.16 -15.05
C LYS A 320 12.36 4.06 -14.50
N TYR A 321 11.71 2.91 -14.67
CA TYR A 321 10.32 2.69 -14.25
C TYR A 321 10.18 2.16 -12.82
N ALA A 322 11.29 1.79 -12.16
CA ALA A 322 11.26 1.26 -10.80
C ALA A 322 10.78 2.32 -9.78
N ILE A 323 11.25 3.56 -9.90
CA ILE A 323 10.88 4.66 -9.00
C ILE A 323 9.37 4.99 -9.09
N PRO A 324 8.80 5.31 -10.27
CA PRO A 324 7.37 5.60 -10.38
C PRO A 324 6.48 4.43 -9.94
N LEU A 325 6.84 3.18 -10.28
CA LEU A 325 6.10 2.00 -9.82
C LEU A 325 6.15 1.83 -8.31
N ALA A 326 7.32 2.02 -7.68
CA ALA A 326 7.43 1.97 -6.23
C ALA A 326 6.52 3.03 -5.56
N GLN A 327 6.43 4.24 -6.12
CA GLN A 327 5.52 5.28 -5.60
C GLN A 327 4.05 4.86 -5.68
N ILE A 328 3.62 4.27 -6.79
CA ILE A 328 2.24 3.77 -6.93
C ILE A 328 2.00 2.57 -6.00
N TRP A 329 2.98 1.68 -5.87
CA TRP A 329 2.97 0.57 -4.91
C TRP A 329 2.76 1.06 -3.48
N ARG A 330 3.45 2.13 -3.07
CA ARG A 330 3.19 2.75 -1.76
C ARG A 330 1.75 3.25 -1.64
N ALA A 331 1.22 3.89 -2.67
CA ALA A 331 -0.14 4.43 -2.66
C ALA A 331 -1.20 3.33 -2.50
N ILE A 332 -1.02 2.17 -3.15
CA ILE A 332 -1.92 1.02 -2.94
C ILE A 332 -1.74 0.35 -1.57
N ARG A 333 -0.52 0.34 -1.01
CA ARG A 333 -0.29 -0.14 0.36
C ARG A 333 -1.03 0.75 1.37
N VAL A 334 -0.94 2.08 1.20
CA VAL A 334 -1.72 3.05 2.00
C VAL A 334 -3.22 2.81 1.80
N TYR A 335 -3.67 2.54 0.58
CA TYR A 335 -5.07 2.23 0.30
C TYR A 335 -5.56 0.98 1.06
N ALA A 336 -4.74 -0.09 1.11
CA ALA A 336 -5.08 -1.33 1.78
C ALA A 336 -5.05 -1.21 3.32
N SER A 337 -4.14 -0.42 3.88
CA SER A 337 -4.00 -0.23 5.33
C SER A 337 -4.94 0.82 5.92
N ARG A 338 -5.67 1.57 5.09
CA ARG A 338 -6.52 2.68 5.55
C ARG A 338 -7.78 2.17 6.24
N ARG A 339 -8.02 2.66 7.46
CA ARG A 339 -9.30 2.46 8.15
C ARG A 339 -10.42 3.21 7.43
N VAL A 340 -11.58 2.58 7.34
CA VAL A 340 -12.76 3.15 6.68
C VAL A 340 -13.61 3.86 7.71
N PHE A 341 -13.93 5.12 7.43
CA PHE A 341 -14.84 5.95 8.21
C PHE A 341 -16.12 6.21 7.42
N SER A 342 -17.18 6.69 8.09
CA SER A 342 -18.49 6.92 7.47
C SER A 342 -18.48 7.98 6.36
N ASP A 343 -17.50 8.88 6.35
CA ASP A 343 -17.28 9.94 5.36
C ASP A 343 -16.40 9.51 4.17
N THR A 344 -15.98 8.24 4.13
CA THR A 344 -15.15 7.72 3.03
C THR A 344 -15.88 7.82 1.70
N LEU A 345 -15.22 8.46 0.72
CA LEU A 345 -15.76 8.60 -0.63
C LEU A 345 -15.84 7.25 -1.35
N PRO A 346 -16.88 7.00 -2.17
CA PRO A 346 -16.97 5.76 -2.93
C PRO A 346 -15.87 5.68 -4.00
N PRO A 347 -15.46 4.47 -4.44
CA PRO A 347 -14.31 4.26 -5.34
C PRO A 347 -14.38 5.01 -6.67
N TRP A 348 -15.57 5.19 -7.24
CA TRP A 348 -15.76 5.91 -8.51
C TRP A 348 -15.80 7.44 -8.37
N ASN A 349 -15.70 7.97 -7.15
CA ASN A 349 -15.61 9.42 -6.96
C ASN A 349 -14.23 9.90 -7.43
N PRO A 350 -14.12 10.95 -8.27
CA PRO A 350 -12.84 11.44 -8.78
C PRO A 350 -11.83 11.85 -7.70
N ARG A 351 -12.31 12.24 -6.51
CA ARG A 351 -11.46 12.61 -5.36
C ARG A 351 -11.10 11.42 -4.46
N SER A 352 -11.65 10.24 -4.71
CA SER A 352 -11.29 9.04 -3.96
C SER A 352 -9.82 8.67 -4.18
N ASP A 353 -9.23 8.00 -3.20
CA ASP A 353 -7.90 7.41 -3.34
C ASP A 353 -7.86 6.34 -4.45
N TYR A 354 -8.93 5.56 -4.62
CA TYR A 354 -9.09 4.62 -5.74
C TYR A 354 -8.90 5.30 -7.10
N CYS A 355 -9.63 6.38 -7.37
CA CYS A 355 -9.53 7.12 -8.63
C CYS A 355 -8.14 7.74 -8.83
N GLN A 356 -7.56 8.31 -7.77
CA GLN A 356 -6.23 8.92 -7.83
C GLN A 356 -5.13 7.90 -8.15
N VAL A 357 -5.19 6.70 -7.54
CA VAL A 357 -4.24 5.62 -7.84
C VAL A 357 -4.46 5.08 -9.25
N THR A 358 -5.72 4.87 -9.66
CA THR A 358 -6.06 4.42 -11.01
C THR A 358 -5.53 5.38 -12.08
N TYR A 359 -5.64 6.68 -11.85
CA TYR A 359 -5.06 7.72 -12.73
C TYR A 359 -3.54 7.55 -12.88
N ARG A 360 -2.80 7.44 -11.77
CA ARG A 360 -1.34 7.25 -11.80
C ARG A 360 -0.92 5.94 -12.47
N HIS A 361 -1.71 4.88 -12.30
CA HIS A 361 -1.52 3.60 -12.96
C HIS A 361 -1.64 3.70 -14.49
N LEU A 362 -2.52 4.57 -14.99
CA LEU A 362 -2.65 4.83 -16.43
C LEU A 362 -1.54 5.74 -16.95
N GLU A 363 -1.16 6.79 -16.19
CA GLU A 363 -0.04 7.67 -16.56
C GLU A 363 1.26 6.89 -16.80
N ILE A 364 1.57 5.95 -15.90
CA ILE A 364 2.78 5.17 -16.04
C ILE A 364 2.71 4.24 -17.25
N ASP A 365 1.57 3.62 -17.53
CA ASP A 365 1.38 2.75 -18.71
C ASP A 365 1.63 3.51 -20.01
N CYS A 366 1.16 4.76 -20.10
CA CYS A 366 1.41 5.65 -21.23
C CYS A 366 2.90 6.00 -21.38
N SER A 367 3.65 6.05 -20.27
CA SER A 367 5.07 6.41 -20.27
C SER A 367 6.03 5.27 -20.60
N VAL A 368 5.57 4.00 -20.52
CA VAL A 368 6.41 2.82 -20.73
C VAL A 368 6.50 2.47 -22.24
N PRO A 369 7.71 2.44 -22.84
CA PRO A 369 7.93 2.08 -24.23
C PRO A 369 7.43 0.68 -24.57
N LEU A 370 6.97 0.51 -25.81
CA LEU A 370 6.49 -0.78 -26.34
C LEU A 370 7.50 -1.91 -26.19
N LYS A 371 8.81 -1.63 -26.26
CA LYS A 371 9.88 -2.62 -26.09
C LYS A 371 9.93 -3.28 -24.70
N TYR A 372 9.30 -2.69 -23.68
CA TYR A 372 9.21 -3.28 -22.34
C TYR A 372 7.83 -3.90 -22.08
N ARG A 373 6.93 -3.88 -23.06
CA ARG A 373 5.63 -4.55 -22.97
C ARG A 373 5.77 -6.02 -23.33
N PHE A 374 4.82 -6.81 -22.84
CA PHE A 374 4.81 -8.26 -23.02
C PHE A 374 4.96 -8.70 -24.49
N SER A 375 4.27 -8.03 -25.43
CA SER A 375 4.31 -8.36 -26.86
C SER A 375 5.71 -8.33 -27.49
N ALA A 376 6.58 -7.44 -26.99
CA ALA A 376 7.93 -7.27 -27.53
C ALA A 376 8.96 -8.19 -26.87
N ASN A 377 8.78 -8.54 -25.59
CA ASN A 377 9.82 -9.24 -24.81
C ASN A 377 9.78 -10.76 -24.90
N GLN A 378 8.62 -11.37 -25.18
CA GLN A 378 8.46 -12.81 -25.43
C GLN A 378 9.28 -13.69 -24.44
N ILE A 379 9.15 -13.40 -23.14
CA ILE A 379 9.93 -14.04 -22.06
C ILE A 379 9.79 -15.57 -22.07
N ASP A 380 8.64 -16.08 -22.50
CA ASP A 380 8.31 -17.50 -22.63
C ASP A 380 9.13 -18.25 -23.69
N LYS A 381 9.77 -17.51 -24.60
CA LYS A 381 10.64 -18.03 -25.67
C LYS A 381 12.12 -17.97 -25.31
N GLN A 382 12.48 -17.39 -24.16
CA GLN A 382 13.86 -17.33 -23.70
C GLN A 382 14.31 -18.68 -23.13
N THR A 383 15.61 -18.92 -23.11
CA THR A 383 16.17 -20.11 -22.44
C THR A 383 16.50 -19.79 -20.97
N PRO A 384 16.47 -20.78 -20.07
CA PRO A 384 16.86 -20.62 -18.67
C PRO A 384 18.25 -19.97 -18.52
N GLU A 385 19.22 -20.35 -19.35
CA GLU A 385 20.59 -19.83 -19.31
C GLU A 385 20.64 -18.35 -19.69
N THR A 386 19.90 -17.95 -20.73
CA THR A 386 19.86 -16.55 -21.20
C THR A 386 19.21 -15.64 -20.15
N LEU A 387 18.16 -16.14 -19.49
CA LEU A 387 17.51 -15.45 -18.37
C LEU A 387 18.47 -15.29 -17.18
N GLN A 388 19.22 -16.33 -16.84
CA GLN A 388 20.18 -16.29 -15.73
C GLN A 388 21.40 -15.41 -16.02
N GLN A 389 21.85 -15.34 -17.26
CA GLN A 389 22.95 -14.44 -17.66
C GLN A 389 22.52 -12.97 -17.65
N ASN A 390 21.24 -12.68 -17.94
CA ASN A 390 20.72 -11.32 -18.05
C ASN A 390 19.72 -10.95 -16.94
N ARG A 391 19.99 -11.35 -15.70
CA ARG A 391 19.15 -11.02 -14.53
C ARG A 391 19.02 -9.52 -14.30
N GLY A 392 20.04 -8.74 -14.67
CA GLY A 392 20.03 -7.28 -14.57
C GLY A 392 18.97 -6.59 -15.44
N TYR A 393 18.40 -7.28 -16.43
CA TYR A 393 17.26 -6.83 -17.22
C TYR A 393 15.96 -7.54 -16.81
N TRP A 394 16.00 -8.88 -16.69
CA TRP A 394 14.80 -9.68 -16.44
C TRP A 394 14.24 -9.51 -15.02
N GLY A 395 15.09 -9.27 -14.02
CA GLY A 395 14.66 -8.92 -12.66
C GLY A 395 13.78 -7.66 -12.63
N PRO A 396 14.28 -6.51 -13.11
CA PRO A 396 13.48 -5.28 -13.24
C PRO A 396 12.24 -5.43 -14.13
N TYR A 397 12.32 -6.23 -15.19
CA TYR A 397 11.17 -6.52 -16.04
C TYR A 397 10.06 -7.21 -15.27
N LEU A 398 10.39 -8.31 -14.57
CA LEU A 398 9.43 -9.05 -13.75
C LEU A 398 8.88 -8.17 -12.63
N PHE A 399 9.73 -7.39 -11.95
CA PHE A 399 9.28 -6.39 -10.99
C PHE A 399 8.24 -5.44 -11.60
N THR A 400 8.53 -4.90 -12.79
CA THR A 400 7.63 -3.98 -13.49
C THR A 400 6.29 -4.66 -13.79
N GLN A 401 6.29 -5.88 -14.35
CA GLN A 401 5.07 -6.58 -14.71
C GLN A 401 4.21 -6.96 -13.49
N PHE A 402 4.83 -7.50 -12.43
CA PHE A 402 4.11 -7.92 -11.23
C PHE A 402 3.55 -6.72 -10.46
N VAL A 403 4.35 -5.69 -10.21
CA VAL A 403 3.90 -4.50 -9.48
C VAL A 403 2.83 -3.77 -10.27
N TYR A 404 2.99 -3.60 -11.60
CA TYR A 404 1.97 -3.01 -12.45
C TYR A 404 0.64 -3.78 -12.36
N ALA A 405 0.66 -5.10 -12.58
CA ALA A 405 -0.54 -5.92 -12.55
C ALA A 405 -1.20 -5.97 -11.17
N SER A 406 -0.44 -5.84 -10.08
CA SER A 406 -0.97 -5.88 -8.72
C SER A 406 -1.84 -4.68 -8.34
N ILE A 407 -1.62 -3.51 -8.97
CA ILE A 407 -2.33 -2.26 -8.63
C ILE A 407 -3.85 -2.41 -8.77
N PRO A 408 -4.40 -2.78 -9.93
CA PRO A 408 -5.83 -3.01 -10.09
C PRO A 408 -6.33 -4.18 -9.26
N VAL A 409 -5.51 -5.21 -8.99
CA VAL A 409 -5.89 -6.36 -8.16
C VAL A 409 -6.12 -5.94 -6.71
N ILE A 410 -5.23 -5.14 -6.12
CA ILE A 410 -5.38 -4.64 -4.74
C ILE A 410 -6.54 -3.64 -4.65
N LEU A 411 -6.62 -2.69 -5.59
CA LEU A 411 -7.70 -1.69 -5.62
C LEU A 411 -9.09 -2.33 -5.71
N ASN A 412 -9.19 -3.45 -6.43
CA ASN A 412 -10.44 -4.16 -6.63
C ASN A 412 -10.59 -5.40 -5.75
N HIS A 413 -9.69 -5.62 -4.79
CA HIS A 413 -9.76 -6.80 -3.93
C HIS A 413 -11.13 -6.84 -3.22
N PRO A 414 -11.93 -7.93 -3.35
CA PRO A 414 -13.34 -7.91 -2.94
C PRO A 414 -13.55 -7.54 -1.47
N PHE A 415 -12.67 -8.03 -0.59
CA PHE A 415 -12.66 -7.68 0.83
C PHE A 415 -12.42 -6.18 1.07
N LEU A 416 -11.40 -5.57 0.43
CA LEU A 416 -11.08 -4.16 0.63
C LEU A 416 -12.18 -3.24 0.09
N LEU A 417 -12.73 -3.56 -1.09
CA LEU A 417 -13.85 -2.83 -1.65
C LEU A 417 -15.08 -2.91 -0.74
N SER A 418 -15.39 -4.08 -0.22
CA SER A 418 -16.56 -4.26 0.65
C SER A 418 -16.39 -3.56 1.99
N MET A 419 -15.17 -3.56 2.56
CA MET A 419 -14.86 -2.76 3.75
C MET A 419 -15.10 -1.27 3.49
N ARG A 420 -14.66 -0.75 2.34
CA ARG A 420 -14.87 0.67 1.95
C ARG A 420 -16.32 1.02 1.67
N LEU A 421 -17.11 0.05 1.21
CA LEU A 421 -18.51 0.22 0.87
C LEU A 421 -19.45 -0.14 2.03
N ARG A 422 -18.94 -0.53 3.21
CA ARG A 422 -19.75 -0.93 4.38
C ARG A 422 -20.74 0.15 4.84
N HIS A 423 -20.37 1.43 4.69
CA HIS A 423 -21.24 2.57 5.03
C HIS A 423 -22.00 3.16 3.83
N PHE A 424 -21.80 2.64 2.62
CA PHE A 424 -22.47 3.12 1.42
C PHE A 424 -23.93 2.63 1.40
N ARG A 425 -24.89 3.57 1.32
CA ARG A 425 -26.33 3.29 1.44
C ARG A 425 -27.11 3.39 0.14
N HIS A 426 -26.45 3.67 -0.98
CA HIS A 426 -27.10 3.73 -2.30
C HIS A 426 -26.80 2.47 -3.12
N THR A 427 -27.48 2.35 -4.27
CA THR A 427 -27.21 1.28 -5.23
C THR A 427 -25.85 1.50 -5.89
N MET A 428 -25.05 0.44 -6.00
CA MET A 428 -23.75 0.50 -6.66
C MET A 428 -23.90 0.62 -8.18
N PRO A 429 -23.08 1.42 -8.88
CA PRO A 429 -23.05 1.43 -10.33
C PRO A 429 -22.65 0.06 -10.89
N GLN A 430 -23.47 -0.50 -11.78
CA GLN A 430 -23.21 -1.82 -12.38
C GLN A 430 -21.96 -1.85 -13.26
N SER A 431 -21.69 -0.76 -13.98
CA SER A 431 -20.45 -0.59 -14.74
C SER A 431 -19.21 -0.72 -13.86
N PHE A 432 -19.27 -0.26 -12.61
CA PHE A 432 -18.18 -0.40 -11.65
C PHE A 432 -17.99 -1.86 -11.22
N VAL A 433 -19.08 -2.59 -10.92
CA VAL A 433 -19.02 -4.01 -10.54
C VAL A 433 -18.37 -4.84 -11.64
N ASN A 434 -18.84 -4.69 -12.88
CA ASN A 434 -18.32 -5.44 -14.02
C ASN A 434 -16.86 -5.08 -14.31
N SER A 435 -16.54 -3.79 -14.36
CA SER A 435 -15.17 -3.31 -14.60
C SER A 435 -14.20 -3.77 -13.51
N SER A 436 -14.65 -3.79 -12.26
CA SER A 436 -13.88 -4.29 -11.12
C SER A 436 -13.52 -5.78 -11.29
N PHE A 437 -14.51 -6.61 -11.61
CA PHE A 437 -14.30 -8.05 -11.82
C PHE A 437 -13.41 -8.34 -13.04
N ASP A 438 -13.61 -7.61 -14.14
CA ASP A 438 -12.78 -7.73 -15.34
C ASP A 438 -11.32 -7.34 -15.07
N ALA A 439 -11.10 -6.25 -14.31
CA ALA A 439 -9.77 -5.81 -13.92
C ALA A 439 -9.06 -6.89 -13.08
N ILE A 440 -9.71 -7.42 -12.04
CA ILE A 440 -9.14 -8.49 -11.22
C ILE A 440 -8.78 -9.71 -12.09
N THR A 441 -9.74 -10.20 -12.88
CA THR A 441 -9.58 -11.42 -13.67
C THR A 441 -8.46 -11.29 -14.69
N ARG A 442 -8.38 -10.15 -15.39
CA ARG A 442 -7.34 -9.87 -16.38
C ARG A 442 -5.95 -9.83 -15.74
N HIS A 443 -5.80 -9.09 -14.64
CA HIS A 443 -4.49 -8.86 -14.04
C HIS A 443 -3.99 -10.05 -13.21
N ILE A 444 -4.88 -10.80 -12.55
CA ILE A 444 -4.53 -12.10 -11.98
C ILE A 444 -4.06 -13.06 -13.08
N GLY A 445 -4.76 -13.10 -14.23
CA GLY A 445 -4.35 -13.91 -15.37
C GLY A 445 -2.91 -13.65 -15.81
N TRP A 446 -2.49 -12.38 -15.87
CA TRP A 446 -1.10 -12.01 -16.16
C TRP A 446 -0.12 -12.44 -15.07
N ILE A 447 -0.44 -12.25 -13.80
CA ILE A 447 0.44 -12.68 -12.70
C ILE A 447 0.63 -14.21 -12.74
N MET A 448 -0.47 -14.96 -12.90
CA MET A 448 -0.43 -16.42 -12.99
C MET A 448 0.37 -16.91 -14.20
N TYR A 449 0.20 -16.27 -15.36
CA TYR A 449 1.00 -16.55 -16.54
C TYR A 449 2.51 -16.35 -16.27
N HIS A 450 2.89 -15.26 -15.61
CA HIS A 450 4.31 -15.06 -15.28
C HIS A 450 4.81 -16.11 -14.28
N LEU A 451 3.99 -16.55 -13.32
CA LEU A 451 4.35 -17.68 -12.45
C LEU A 451 4.56 -18.97 -13.24
N ASP A 452 3.73 -19.26 -14.25
CA ASP A 452 3.91 -20.41 -15.15
C ASP A 452 5.24 -20.31 -15.93
N VAL A 453 5.59 -19.12 -16.42
CA VAL A 453 6.86 -18.88 -17.13
C VAL A 453 8.05 -19.06 -16.20
N LEU A 454 7.98 -18.53 -14.98
CA LEU A 454 9.05 -18.66 -13.98
C LEU A 454 9.31 -20.13 -13.62
N GLU A 455 8.24 -20.91 -13.46
CA GLU A 455 8.34 -22.35 -13.19
C GLU A 455 8.91 -23.11 -14.40
N LYS A 456 8.38 -22.87 -15.61
CA LYS A 456 8.86 -23.52 -16.85
C LYS A 456 10.35 -23.28 -17.10
N LEU A 457 10.83 -22.07 -16.78
CA LEU A 457 12.21 -21.66 -17.04
C LEU A 457 13.13 -21.81 -15.81
N ASP A 458 12.63 -22.40 -14.71
CA ASP A 458 13.30 -22.51 -13.39
C ASP A 458 14.01 -21.20 -12.96
N TYR A 459 13.35 -20.07 -13.22
CA TYR A 459 13.87 -18.75 -12.86
C TYR A 459 13.39 -18.36 -11.47
N ARG A 460 14.32 -18.24 -10.52
CA ARG A 460 14.01 -17.78 -9.15
C ARG A 460 14.11 -16.27 -9.07
N VAL A 461 13.06 -15.59 -8.60
CA VAL A 461 13.07 -14.15 -8.33
C VAL A 461 13.58 -13.85 -6.92
N SER A 462 14.26 -12.71 -6.74
CA SER A 462 14.83 -12.33 -5.45
C SER A 462 13.98 -11.34 -4.66
N ASP A 463 13.21 -10.46 -5.31
CA ASP A 463 12.58 -9.31 -4.65
C ASP A 463 11.32 -9.70 -3.85
N PRO A 464 11.33 -9.58 -2.49
CA PRO A 464 10.21 -9.97 -1.62
C PRO A 464 8.91 -9.21 -1.88
N THR A 465 8.95 -8.09 -2.61
CA THR A 465 7.74 -7.36 -3.03
C THR A 465 6.83 -8.25 -3.88
N LEU A 466 7.40 -9.10 -4.75
CA LEU A 466 6.65 -10.03 -5.59
C LEU A 466 5.92 -11.09 -4.75
N ALA A 467 6.48 -11.49 -3.59
CA ALA A 467 5.82 -12.40 -2.67
C ALA A 467 4.50 -11.83 -2.16
N HIS A 468 4.48 -10.55 -1.78
CA HIS A 468 3.23 -9.92 -1.33
C HIS A 468 2.20 -9.80 -2.46
N VAL A 469 2.63 -9.50 -3.68
CA VAL A 469 1.75 -9.52 -4.86
C VAL A 469 1.08 -10.90 -4.99
N VAL A 470 1.87 -11.98 -4.90
CA VAL A 470 1.36 -13.35 -5.00
C VAL A 470 0.46 -13.71 -3.81
N ALA A 471 0.77 -13.23 -2.60
CA ALA A 471 -0.08 -13.44 -1.43
C ALA A 471 -1.46 -12.79 -1.59
N VAL A 472 -1.55 -11.57 -2.13
CA VAL A 472 -2.83 -10.90 -2.45
C VAL A 472 -3.60 -11.66 -3.54
N VAL A 473 -2.92 -12.20 -4.54
CA VAL A 473 -3.58 -13.03 -5.56
C VAL A 473 -4.11 -14.33 -4.95
N ALA A 474 -3.35 -14.93 -4.03
CA ALA A 474 -3.76 -16.13 -3.31
C ALA A 474 -5.04 -15.90 -2.49
N THR A 475 -5.21 -14.76 -1.82
CA THR A 475 -6.44 -14.47 -1.06
C THR A 475 -7.68 -14.41 -1.95
N ILE A 476 -7.56 -13.86 -3.16
CA ILE A 476 -8.65 -13.83 -4.15
C ILE A 476 -8.94 -15.24 -4.69
N HIS A 477 -7.90 -16.02 -5.01
CA HIS A 477 -8.08 -17.42 -5.41
C HIS A 477 -8.72 -18.26 -4.31
N LEU A 478 -8.36 -18.04 -3.05
CA LEU A 478 -9.00 -18.68 -1.91
C LEU A 478 -10.48 -18.33 -1.85
N GLN A 479 -10.85 -17.06 -1.98
CA GLN A 479 -12.26 -16.64 -2.01
C GLN A 479 -13.03 -17.28 -3.18
N HIS A 480 -12.44 -17.30 -4.39
CA HIS A 480 -13.05 -17.89 -5.58
C HIS A 480 -13.13 -19.43 -5.53
N SER A 481 -12.37 -20.09 -4.66
CA SER A 481 -12.43 -21.55 -4.46
C SER A 481 -13.72 -22.06 -3.80
N PHE A 482 -14.60 -21.14 -3.38
CA PHE A 482 -15.92 -21.46 -2.80
C PHE A 482 -17.09 -21.02 -3.69
N VAL A 483 -16.84 -20.50 -4.90
CA VAL A 483 -17.90 -20.07 -5.83
C VAL A 483 -18.68 -21.26 -6.38
N GLU A 484 -19.96 -21.05 -6.71
CA GLU A 484 -20.86 -22.09 -7.25
C GLU A 484 -20.41 -22.63 -8.61
N ASP A 485 -19.87 -21.77 -9.49
CA ASP A 485 -19.33 -22.21 -10.80
C ASP A 485 -18.13 -23.13 -10.62
N PHE A 486 -18.34 -24.39 -11.01
CA PHE A 486 -17.36 -25.46 -10.93
C PHE A 486 -16.00 -25.13 -11.57
N ALA A 487 -15.93 -24.49 -12.75
CA ALA A 487 -14.63 -24.24 -13.39
C ALA A 487 -13.90 -23.08 -12.76
N LEU A 488 -14.62 -22.00 -12.44
CA LEU A 488 -14.02 -20.89 -11.71
C LEU A 488 -13.44 -21.40 -10.40
N ARG A 489 -14.20 -22.25 -9.70
CA ARG A 489 -13.77 -22.91 -8.46
C ARG A 489 -12.52 -23.77 -8.63
N GLU A 490 -12.51 -24.71 -9.59
CA GLU A 490 -11.36 -25.60 -9.79
C GLU A 490 -10.12 -24.83 -10.26
N LYS A 491 -10.29 -23.84 -11.16
CA LYS A 491 -9.21 -22.94 -11.56
C LYS A 491 -8.67 -22.15 -10.37
N ALA A 492 -9.54 -21.69 -9.49
CA ALA A 492 -9.15 -20.93 -8.31
C ALA A 492 -8.41 -21.79 -7.28
N LYS A 493 -8.82 -23.04 -7.05
CA LYS A 493 -8.07 -23.99 -6.20
C LYS A 493 -6.66 -24.26 -6.73
N ALA A 494 -6.54 -24.54 -8.03
CA ALA A 494 -5.24 -24.73 -8.66
C ALA A 494 -4.37 -23.47 -8.58
N GLY A 495 -4.97 -22.29 -8.80
CA GLY A 495 -4.29 -21.00 -8.68
C GLY A 495 -3.81 -20.72 -7.25
N PHE A 496 -4.63 -21.04 -6.24
CA PHE A 496 -4.26 -20.90 -4.83
C PHE A 496 -3.03 -21.75 -4.49
N GLU A 497 -3.06 -23.04 -4.80
CA GLU A 497 -1.94 -23.95 -4.51
C GLU A 497 -0.65 -23.53 -5.22
N LYS A 498 -0.74 -23.04 -6.46
CA LYS A 498 0.42 -22.49 -7.17
C LYS A 498 1.01 -21.26 -6.49
N CYS A 499 0.17 -20.34 -6.03
CA CYS A 499 0.63 -19.17 -5.28
C CYS A 499 1.32 -19.57 -3.98
N VAL A 500 0.74 -20.52 -3.25
CA VAL A 500 1.31 -21.02 -1.99
C VAL A 500 2.66 -21.71 -2.24
N GLU A 501 2.78 -22.53 -3.27
CA GLU A 501 4.04 -23.21 -3.61
C GLU A 501 5.15 -22.22 -4.00
N PHE A 502 4.80 -21.16 -4.75
CA PHE A 502 5.72 -20.07 -5.05
C PHE A 502 6.25 -19.41 -3.76
N LEU A 503 5.35 -19.08 -2.83
CA LEU A 503 5.73 -18.47 -1.54
C LEU A 503 6.56 -19.42 -0.68
N ARG A 504 6.24 -20.72 -0.68
CA ARG A 504 7.03 -21.75 0.02
C ARG A 504 8.48 -21.77 -0.49
N CYS A 505 8.66 -21.76 -1.81
CA CYS A 505 9.98 -21.73 -2.44
C CYS A 505 10.75 -20.45 -2.11
N MET A 506 10.10 -19.30 -2.22
CA MET A 506 10.73 -18.01 -1.94
C MET A 506 11.02 -17.81 -0.44
N GLY A 507 10.20 -18.40 0.42
CA GLY A 507 10.35 -18.44 1.87
C GLY A 507 11.62 -19.15 2.35
N LEU A 508 12.28 -19.94 1.50
CA LEU A 508 13.60 -20.52 1.80
C LEU A 508 14.68 -19.45 1.99
N THR A 509 14.52 -18.29 1.34
CA THR A 509 15.47 -17.17 1.37
C THR A 509 15.01 -16.07 2.31
N TRP A 510 13.71 -15.79 2.31
CA TRP A 510 13.08 -14.68 3.03
C TRP A 510 12.15 -15.23 4.10
N HIS A 511 12.54 -15.13 5.38
CA HIS A 511 11.73 -15.65 6.48
C HIS A 511 10.34 -15.00 6.53
N GLY A 512 10.24 -13.68 6.32
CA GLY A 512 8.96 -12.99 6.23
C GLY A 512 8.04 -13.56 5.14
N VAL A 513 8.58 -14.09 4.05
CA VAL A 513 7.78 -14.76 3.01
C VAL A 513 7.34 -16.16 3.44
N ALA A 514 8.18 -16.90 4.18
CA ALA A 514 7.77 -18.16 4.79
C ALA A 514 6.59 -17.96 5.77
N VAL A 515 6.59 -16.84 6.48
CA VAL A 515 5.47 -16.43 7.34
C VAL A 515 4.21 -16.09 6.53
N MET A 516 4.33 -15.37 5.40
CA MET A 516 3.19 -15.13 4.50
C MET A 516 2.56 -16.45 4.01
N HIS A 517 3.39 -17.43 3.65
CA HIS A 517 2.94 -18.78 3.29
C HIS A 517 2.15 -19.43 4.44
N GLU A 518 2.67 -19.39 5.66
CA GLU A 518 2.01 -19.96 6.83
C GLU A 518 0.69 -19.25 7.15
N ASN A 519 0.66 -17.92 7.08
CA ASN A 519 -0.55 -17.12 7.30
C ASN A 519 -1.65 -17.43 6.28
N LEU A 520 -1.31 -17.69 5.01
CA LEU A 520 -2.28 -18.15 4.01
C LEU A 520 -2.84 -19.54 4.32
N ARG A 521 -2.02 -20.47 4.82
CA ARG A 521 -2.49 -21.79 5.25
C ARG A 521 -3.38 -21.69 6.49
N LYS A 522 -3.02 -20.87 7.47
CA LYS A 522 -3.88 -20.54 8.63
C LYS A 522 -5.22 -19.95 8.17
N LEU A 523 -5.20 -19.03 7.21
CA LEU A 523 -6.40 -18.43 6.65
C LEU A 523 -7.29 -19.48 5.96
N GLN A 524 -6.72 -20.34 5.11
CA GLN A 524 -7.42 -21.46 4.47
C GLN A 524 -8.10 -22.37 5.51
N ASN A 525 -7.40 -22.70 6.61
CA ASN A 525 -7.92 -23.54 7.68
C ASN A 525 -8.97 -22.83 8.56
N SER A 526 -9.03 -21.50 8.54
CA SER A 526 -10.01 -20.72 9.31
C SER A 526 -11.42 -20.76 8.73
N ILE A 527 -11.59 -21.26 7.50
CA ILE A 527 -12.87 -21.21 6.79
C ILE A 527 -13.84 -22.24 7.37
N GLN A 528 -14.97 -21.77 7.89
CA GLN A 528 -16.02 -22.63 8.46
C GLN A 528 -17.31 -22.52 7.63
N VAL A 529 -17.92 -23.67 7.36
CA VAL A 529 -19.26 -23.76 6.76
C VAL A 529 -20.28 -23.62 7.88
N VAL A 530 -21.07 -22.55 7.85
CA VAL A 530 -22.18 -22.32 8.78
C VAL A 530 -23.45 -22.92 8.16
N PRO A 531 -24.01 -24.01 8.71
CA PRO A 531 -25.29 -24.52 8.26
C PRO A 531 -26.38 -23.51 8.66
N LEU A 532 -27.13 -22.99 7.70
CA LEU A 532 -28.34 -22.22 8.01
C LEU A 532 -29.33 -23.18 8.68
N ALA A 533 -29.59 -22.98 9.98
CA ALA A 533 -30.68 -23.66 10.67
C ALA A 533 -31.99 -23.25 9.99
N GLY A 534 -32.70 -24.24 9.44
CA GLY A 534 -33.91 -24.01 8.66
C GLY A 534 -35.06 -23.48 9.51
N GLU A 535 -35.72 -22.45 9.00
CA GLU A 535 -37.17 -22.28 9.18
C GLU A 535 -37.84 -22.75 7.88
N ASP A 536 -38.81 -23.65 8.03
CA ASP A 536 -39.55 -24.29 6.95
C ASP A 536 -40.16 -23.28 5.96
N CYS A 537 -39.89 -23.44 4.66
CA CYS A 537 -40.95 -23.48 3.64
C CYS A 537 -40.42 -23.92 2.27
N GLY A 538 -41.20 -24.80 1.64
CA GLY A 538 -40.80 -25.63 0.51
C GLY A 538 -40.50 -24.92 -0.82
N LEU A 539 -40.05 -25.78 -1.75
CA LEU A 539 -39.51 -25.56 -3.10
C LEU A 539 -37.98 -25.59 -3.14
N ASN A 540 -37.46 -26.68 -3.73
CA ASN A 540 -36.08 -26.97 -4.15
C ASN A 540 -35.17 -25.74 -4.40
N ARG A 541 -34.74 -25.05 -3.34
CA ARG A 541 -33.58 -24.15 -3.38
C ARG A 541 -32.40 -24.89 -2.76
N PRO A 542 -31.24 -24.98 -3.42
CA PRO A 542 -30.05 -25.53 -2.80
C PRO A 542 -29.79 -24.76 -1.50
N ALA A 543 -29.52 -25.47 -0.41
CA ALA A 543 -29.21 -24.87 0.88
C ALA A 543 -28.08 -23.85 0.69
N GLN A 544 -28.35 -22.57 0.92
CA GLN A 544 -27.31 -21.54 0.89
C GLN A 544 -26.30 -21.85 1.98
N GLN A 545 -25.10 -22.29 1.59
CA GLN A 545 -23.99 -22.46 2.50
C GLN A 545 -23.39 -21.09 2.76
N LYS A 546 -23.45 -20.64 4.02
CA LYS A 546 -22.72 -19.45 4.44
C LYS A 546 -21.33 -19.84 4.91
N PHE A 547 -20.33 -19.07 4.53
CA PHE A 547 -18.94 -19.30 4.93
C PHE A 547 -18.48 -18.15 5.82
N SER A 548 -17.78 -18.48 6.91
CA SER A 548 -17.05 -17.49 7.72
C SER A 548 -15.55 -17.68 7.52
N ILE A 549 -14.81 -16.57 7.57
CA ILE A 549 -13.35 -16.52 7.43
C ILE A 549 -12.79 -15.55 8.46
N ASP A 550 -11.55 -15.77 8.92
CA ASP A 550 -10.84 -14.80 9.77
C ASP A 550 -10.54 -13.52 8.97
N THR A 551 -11.46 -12.56 9.04
CA THR A 551 -11.38 -11.28 8.32
C THR A 551 -10.22 -10.42 8.78
N ARG A 552 -9.78 -10.60 10.04
CA ARG A 552 -8.64 -9.88 10.57
C ARG A 552 -7.34 -10.40 9.94
N LEU A 553 -7.12 -11.71 10.00
CA LEU A 553 -5.98 -12.36 9.35
C LEU A 553 -5.95 -12.07 7.84
N LEU A 554 -7.12 -12.08 7.18
CA LEU A 554 -7.22 -11.69 5.77
C LEU A 554 -6.74 -10.25 5.56
N TRP A 555 -7.17 -9.30 6.39
CA TRP A 555 -6.73 -7.91 6.26
C TRP A 555 -5.22 -7.75 6.53
N ASP A 556 -4.69 -8.44 7.52
CA ASP A 556 -3.28 -8.40 7.86
C ASP A 556 -2.40 -8.98 6.71
N ILE A 557 -2.86 -10.02 6.00
CA ILE A 557 -2.18 -10.54 4.80
C ILE A 557 -2.19 -9.53 3.65
N LEU A 558 -3.25 -8.72 3.52
CA LEU A 558 -3.35 -7.68 2.49
C LEU A 558 -2.51 -6.44 2.81
N CYS A 559 -2.13 -6.27 4.08
CA CYS A 559 -1.27 -5.19 4.54
C CYS A 559 0.19 -5.66 4.54
N TYR A 560 1.00 -5.18 3.58
CA TYR A 560 2.37 -5.69 3.38
C TYR A 560 3.26 -5.74 4.64
N GLU A 561 3.11 -4.77 5.55
CA GLU A 561 3.87 -4.70 6.81
C GLU A 561 3.49 -5.76 7.84
N GLN A 562 2.26 -6.27 7.73
CA GLN A 562 1.67 -7.24 8.64
C GLN A 562 1.75 -8.66 8.04
N ALA A 563 1.73 -8.78 6.71
CA ALA A 563 1.71 -10.05 5.99
C ALA A 563 2.88 -10.98 6.37
N GLY A 564 4.06 -10.42 6.63
CA GLY A 564 5.26 -11.16 7.05
C GLY A 564 5.41 -11.40 8.55
N ARG A 565 4.38 -11.11 9.37
CA ARG A 565 4.42 -11.27 10.83
C ARG A 565 3.78 -12.59 11.28
N PRO A 566 4.41 -13.35 12.20
CA PRO A 566 3.92 -14.67 12.60
C PRO A 566 2.60 -14.59 13.38
N ASP A 567 2.42 -13.51 14.12
CA ASP A 567 1.23 -13.19 14.90
C ASP A 567 0.50 -12.00 14.28
N ALA A 568 -0.13 -12.20 13.13
CA ALA A 568 -1.01 -11.21 12.50
C ALA A 568 -2.05 -10.59 13.48
N ARG A 569 -2.35 -11.28 14.60
CA ARG A 569 -3.26 -10.85 15.66
C ARG A 569 -2.66 -9.92 16.74
N ALA A 570 -1.34 -9.82 16.88
CA ALA A 570 -0.71 -9.12 17.99
C ALA A 570 -0.35 -7.66 17.66
N ASP A 571 -0.66 -6.73 18.56
CA ASP A 571 -0.15 -5.35 18.51
C ASP A 571 1.32 -5.35 18.95
N GLU A 572 2.21 -5.68 18.02
CA GLU A 572 3.66 -5.53 18.19
C GLU A 572 4.09 -4.07 17.97
N SER A 573 3.51 -3.17 18.75
CA SER A 573 4.09 -1.85 18.95
C SER A 573 5.49 -2.01 19.56
N ILE A 574 6.42 -1.08 19.28
CA ILE A 574 7.70 -0.99 20.03
C ILE A 574 7.49 -0.84 21.54
N TYR A 575 6.27 -0.45 21.93
CA TYR A 575 5.82 -0.32 23.31
C TYR A 575 5.07 -1.56 23.81
N SER A 576 5.19 -2.71 23.14
CA SER A 576 4.54 -3.96 23.53
C SER A 576 4.77 -4.25 25.02
N GLY A 577 3.66 -4.32 25.78
CA GLY A 577 3.67 -4.51 27.24
C GLY A 577 3.94 -3.27 28.10
N LEU A 578 4.36 -2.13 27.51
CA LEU A 578 4.63 -0.87 28.21
C LEU A 578 3.53 0.17 28.00
N ALA A 579 2.90 0.18 26.83
CA ALA A 579 1.72 0.99 26.59
C ALA A 579 0.50 0.24 27.13
N SER A 580 -0.12 0.76 28.20
CA SER A 580 -1.46 0.34 28.61
C SER A 580 -2.42 0.73 27.50
N THR A 581 -2.80 -0.21 26.64
CA THR A 581 -3.96 -0.02 25.78
C THR A 581 -5.17 0.07 26.70
N TYR A 582 -5.65 1.28 26.97
CA TYR A 582 -6.98 1.46 27.54
C TYR A 582 -7.95 0.86 26.52
N GLN A 583 -8.36 -0.38 26.77
CA GLN A 583 -9.60 -0.90 26.20
C GLN A 583 -10.70 -0.12 26.90
N ASP A 584 -11.09 0.99 26.29
CA ASP A 584 -12.21 1.78 26.75
C ASP A 584 -13.48 0.91 26.66
N PRO A 585 -14.10 0.51 27.79
CA PRO A 585 -15.25 -0.37 27.78
C PRO A 585 -16.48 0.26 27.11
N ALA A 586 -16.47 1.58 26.92
CA ALA A 586 -17.55 2.36 26.31
C ALA A 586 -17.39 2.53 24.78
N THR A 587 -16.23 2.20 24.20
CA THR A 587 -16.02 2.01 22.76
C THR A 587 -15.93 0.54 22.39
N GLY A 588 -16.73 -0.28 23.08
CA GLY A 588 -17.48 -1.35 22.41
C GLY A 588 -18.46 -0.76 21.39
N THR A 589 -18.00 0.05 20.43
CA THR A 589 -18.66 0.06 19.13
C THR A 589 -18.42 -1.34 18.63
N ASN A 590 -19.43 -2.20 18.74
CA ASN A 590 -19.62 -3.39 17.95
C ASN A 590 -18.58 -3.48 16.81
N ASP A 591 -17.41 -4.06 17.11
CA ASP A 591 -16.69 -4.86 16.14
C ASP A 591 -17.48 -6.18 16.08
N ASP A 592 -18.80 -6.03 15.83
CA ASP A 592 -19.65 -7.11 15.40
C ASP A 592 -18.90 -7.63 14.19
N GLY A 593 -18.56 -8.91 14.24
CA GLY A 593 -18.26 -9.70 13.07
C GLY A 593 -19.47 -9.64 12.15
N ASP A 594 -19.63 -8.49 11.49
CA ASP A 594 -20.54 -8.26 10.40
C ASP A 594 -20.14 -9.30 9.37
N GLU A 595 -20.95 -10.34 9.33
CA GLU A 595 -20.94 -11.47 8.41
C GLU A 595 -20.50 -11.00 7.02
N TYR A 596 -19.20 -11.13 6.72
CA TYR A 596 -18.64 -10.82 5.41
C TYR A 596 -19.01 -11.95 4.46
N ASP A 597 -20.23 -11.88 3.95
CA ASP A 597 -20.90 -12.86 3.06
C ASP A 597 -20.33 -12.81 1.61
N LEU A 598 -19.01 -12.63 1.46
CA LEU A 598 -18.33 -12.55 0.17
C LEU A 598 -17.60 -13.83 -0.23
N VAL A 599 -17.33 -14.70 0.75
CA VAL A 599 -16.72 -16.00 0.50
C VAL A 599 -17.70 -16.82 -0.32
N GLY A 600 -17.28 -17.20 -1.54
CA GLY A 600 -18.15 -17.87 -2.51
C GLY A 600 -18.88 -16.95 -3.49
N SER A 601 -18.68 -15.63 -3.43
CA SER A 601 -19.15 -14.72 -4.49
C SER A 601 -18.04 -14.39 -5.50
N ALA A 602 -18.41 -14.26 -6.77
CA ALA A 602 -17.49 -13.83 -7.82
C ALA A 602 -17.25 -12.31 -7.69
N GLY A 603 -16.06 -11.92 -7.23
CA GLY A 603 -15.74 -10.51 -6.98
C GLY A 603 -16.61 -9.88 -5.89
N ILE A 604 -17.16 -8.69 -6.18
CA ILE A 604 -18.03 -7.93 -5.26
C ILE A 604 -19.53 -8.12 -5.54
N ILE A 605 -19.91 -9.06 -6.42
CA ILE A 605 -21.31 -9.30 -6.81
C ILE A 605 -22.17 -9.73 -5.61
N GLY A 606 -21.56 -10.35 -4.59
CA GLY A 606 -22.23 -10.70 -3.33
C GLY A 606 -22.55 -9.51 -2.41
N HIS A 607 -22.06 -8.30 -2.71
CA HIS A 607 -22.25 -7.14 -1.84
C HIS A 607 -23.71 -6.65 -1.83
N LYS A 608 -24.22 -6.29 -0.64
CA LYS A 608 -25.64 -5.93 -0.40
C LYS A 608 -26.17 -4.77 -1.25
N THR A 609 -25.29 -3.96 -1.82
CA THR A 609 -25.63 -2.79 -2.65
C THR A 609 -25.64 -3.07 -4.16
N VAL A 610 -25.34 -4.31 -4.58
CA VAL A 610 -25.38 -4.74 -5.98
C VAL A 610 -26.79 -5.19 -6.34
N SER A 611 -27.31 -4.72 -7.49
CA SER A 611 -28.58 -5.21 -8.03
C SER A 611 -28.43 -6.66 -8.51
N LYS A 612 -29.35 -7.55 -8.11
CA LYS A 612 -29.32 -8.98 -8.45
C LYS A 612 -29.82 -9.30 -9.86
N ASP A 613 -30.67 -8.43 -10.43
CA ASP A 613 -31.33 -8.64 -11.71
C ASP A 613 -31.06 -7.44 -12.63
N THR A 614 -29.90 -7.44 -13.30
CA THR A 614 -29.62 -6.44 -14.34
C THR A 614 -28.96 -7.12 -15.54
N PRO A 615 -29.56 -7.04 -16.74
CA PRO A 615 -29.02 -7.69 -17.93
C PRO A 615 -27.66 -7.07 -18.29
N LEU A 616 -26.67 -7.91 -18.59
CA LEU A 616 -25.32 -7.47 -19.02
C LEU A 616 -25.32 -6.87 -20.43
N TYR A 617 -26.28 -7.27 -21.26
CA TYR A 617 -26.38 -6.91 -22.68
C TYR A 617 -27.74 -6.30 -22.98
N ALA A 618 -27.81 -5.54 -24.08
CA ALA A 618 -29.06 -4.96 -24.54
C ALA A 618 -30.08 -6.08 -24.88
N PRO A 619 -31.36 -5.91 -24.57
CA PRO A 619 -32.38 -6.90 -24.91
C PRO A 619 -32.37 -7.23 -26.41
N GLY A 620 -32.21 -8.51 -26.76
CA GLY A 620 -32.20 -8.97 -28.15
C GLY A 620 -30.81 -9.08 -28.79
N GLU A 621 -29.77 -8.51 -28.17
CA GLU A 621 -28.38 -8.90 -28.40
C GLU A 621 -28.16 -10.15 -27.55
N GLY A 622 -28.46 -11.31 -28.13
CA GLY A 622 -28.81 -12.52 -27.40
C GLY A 622 -27.86 -12.95 -26.28
N GLU A 623 -28.35 -13.93 -25.52
CA GLU A 623 -27.54 -15.01 -24.98
C GLU A 623 -26.76 -15.70 -26.10
N VAL A 624 -25.81 -15.01 -26.73
CA VAL A 624 -24.68 -15.68 -27.34
C VAL A 624 -23.93 -16.20 -26.15
N SER A 625 -24.18 -17.48 -25.86
CA SER A 625 -23.26 -18.33 -25.12
C SER A 625 -21.94 -18.36 -25.88
N HIS A 626 -21.21 -17.24 -25.86
CA HIS A 626 -19.78 -17.30 -25.92
C HIS A 626 -19.38 -18.16 -24.72
N PRO A 627 -18.69 -19.28 -24.93
CA PRO A 627 -18.08 -19.96 -23.80
C PRO A 627 -17.02 -19.00 -23.26
N ILE A 628 -17.38 -18.15 -22.30
CA ILE A 628 -16.45 -17.56 -21.34
C ILE A 628 -16.08 -18.67 -20.35
N ARG A 629 -15.59 -19.75 -20.94
CA ARG A 629 -14.93 -20.90 -20.34
C ARG A 629 -13.97 -21.37 -21.43
N GLY A 630 -13.01 -20.50 -21.72
CA GLY A 630 -11.90 -20.78 -22.61
C GLY A 630 -11.02 -21.87 -22.00
N ARG A 631 -11.40 -23.12 -22.28
CA ARG A 631 -10.48 -24.25 -22.41
C ARG A 631 -9.38 -23.78 -23.36
N VAL A 632 -8.12 -23.80 -22.93
CA VAL A 632 -6.97 -23.64 -23.84
C VAL A 632 -7.00 -24.82 -24.80
N PRO A 633 -7.23 -24.64 -26.11
CA PRO A 633 -6.92 -25.66 -27.08
C PRO A 633 -5.43 -25.48 -27.42
N SER A 634 -4.64 -26.53 -27.26
CA SER A 634 -3.41 -26.68 -28.05
C SER A 634 -3.77 -26.44 -29.52
N ASP A 635 -2.89 -25.75 -30.23
CA ASP A 635 -2.93 -25.45 -31.68
C ASP A 635 -3.54 -24.08 -32.05
N ALA A 636 -2.84 -23.00 -31.69
CA ALA A 636 -3.01 -21.69 -32.31
C ALA A 636 -1.81 -21.36 -33.22
N SER A 637 -1.91 -21.73 -34.49
CA SER A 637 -1.04 -21.21 -35.57
C SER A 637 -1.81 -20.72 -36.80
N GLY A 638 -3.15 -20.68 -36.77
CA GLY A 638 -3.94 -20.42 -37.98
C GLY A 638 -4.75 -19.10 -38.02
N LEU A 639 -5.00 -18.44 -36.90
CA LEU A 639 -6.03 -17.37 -36.83
C LEU A 639 -5.50 -15.96 -36.52
N LEU A 640 -4.18 -15.80 -36.38
CA LEU A 640 -3.54 -14.47 -36.34
C LEU A 640 -3.23 -13.91 -37.75
N GLY A 641 -3.40 -14.71 -38.81
CA GLY A 641 -3.03 -14.33 -40.17
C GLY A 641 -4.02 -13.39 -40.88
N SER A 642 -5.32 -13.46 -40.58
CA SER A 642 -6.34 -12.78 -41.40
C SER A 642 -6.71 -11.36 -40.95
N LEU A 643 -6.38 -10.96 -39.72
CA LEU A 643 -6.58 -9.59 -39.23
C LEU A 643 -5.33 -8.70 -39.40
N GLN A 644 -4.16 -9.30 -39.57
CA GLN A 644 -2.91 -8.57 -39.79
C GLN A 644 -2.73 -8.14 -41.25
N GLN A 645 -3.44 -8.76 -42.19
CA GLN A 645 -3.34 -8.42 -43.62
C GLN A 645 -4.12 -7.17 -44.02
N ASN A 646 -5.20 -6.80 -43.31
CA ASN A 646 -6.04 -5.65 -43.68
C ASN A 646 -5.60 -4.31 -43.05
N ILE A 647 -4.62 -4.31 -42.14
CA ILE A 647 -4.08 -3.09 -41.53
C ILE A 647 -2.74 -2.68 -42.17
N GLN A 648 -2.11 -3.58 -42.94
CA GLN A 648 -0.76 -3.37 -43.47
C GLN A 648 -0.70 -2.65 -44.83
N GLU A 649 -1.83 -2.39 -45.49
CA GLU A 649 -1.85 -1.71 -46.80
C GLU A 649 -2.13 -0.19 -46.74
N GLY A 650 -2.34 0.40 -45.56
CA GLY A 650 -2.75 1.82 -45.45
C GLY A 650 -1.66 2.86 -45.14
N PHE A 651 -0.48 2.47 -44.65
CA PHE A 651 0.53 3.43 -44.17
C PHE A 651 1.95 3.07 -44.61
N GLY A 652 2.11 2.83 -45.92
CA GLY A 652 3.40 2.68 -46.56
C GLY A 652 3.83 3.96 -47.28
N SER A 653 4.78 4.69 -46.69
CA SER A 653 5.83 5.51 -47.32
C SER A 653 5.94 6.95 -46.80
N ALA A 654 7.21 7.36 -46.60
CA ALA A 654 7.74 8.68 -46.23
C ALA A 654 7.69 9.10 -44.74
N MET A 655 8.66 8.60 -43.96
CA MET A 655 9.15 9.28 -42.76
C MET A 655 10.14 10.39 -43.16
N GLU A 656 9.79 11.64 -42.88
CA GLU A 656 10.75 12.69 -42.52
C GLU A 656 10.48 13.17 -41.09
N PRO A 657 11.50 13.48 -40.28
CA PRO A 657 11.35 13.67 -38.84
C PRO A 657 11.16 15.15 -38.51
N ASN A 658 9.94 15.67 -38.61
CA ASN A 658 9.52 16.92 -37.96
C ASN A 658 8.01 17.11 -38.12
N ASN A 659 7.20 16.45 -37.28
CA ASN A 659 5.84 16.86 -36.91
C ASN A 659 5.29 15.86 -35.87
N ILE A 660 5.62 16.10 -34.60
CA ILE A 660 4.98 15.42 -33.47
C ILE A 660 3.70 16.18 -33.19
N PHE A 661 2.60 15.83 -33.84
CA PHE A 661 1.19 15.95 -33.41
C PHE A 661 0.31 15.65 -34.64
N PRO A 662 -0.58 14.64 -34.60
CA PRO A 662 -1.61 14.53 -35.64
C PRO A 662 -2.57 15.71 -35.51
N GLU A 663 -2.85 16.39 -36.62
CA GLU A 663 -3.74 17.55 -36.66
C GLU A 663 -5.18 17.15 -36.33
N VAL A 664 -5.90 18.05 -35.64
CA VAL A 664 -7.28 17.89 -35.15
C VAL A 664 -8.28 17.47 -36.25
N HIS A 665 -7.94 17.72 -37.52
CA HIS A 665 -8.77 17.35 -38.67
C HIS A 665 -8.80 15.84 -38.99
N ASP A 666 -7.86 15.04 -38.50
CA ASP A 666 -7.85 13.58 -38.74
C ASP A 666 -8.75 12.81 -37.76
N PHE A 667 -9.01 13.38 -36.57
CA PHE A 667 -9.99 12.82 -35.62
C PHE A 667 -11.43 13.01 -36.10
N GLY A 668 -11.73 14.15 -36.73
CA GLY A 668 -13.07 14.42 -37.28
C GLY A 668 -13.46 13.42 -38.37
N ARG A 669 -12.54 13.13 -39.30
CA ARG A 669 -12.79 12.17 -40.40
C ARG A 669 -13.00 10.74 -39.93
N ALA A 670 -12.20 10.26 -38.96
CA ALA A 670 -12.36 8.91 -38.43
C ALA A 670 -13.67 8.73 -37.65
N ILE A 671 -14.16 9.79 -36.99
CA ILE A 671 -15.44 9.78 -36.28
C ILE A 671 -16.60 9.85 -37.29
N ASP A 672 -16.50 10.69 -38.32
CA ASP A 672 -17.50 10.78 -39.38
C ASP A 672 -17.58 9.49 -40.23
N GLU A 673 -16.46 8.81 -40.48
CA GLU A 673 -16.42 7.47 -41.11
C GLU A 673 -17.02 6.38 -40.22
N TRP A 674 -16.82 6.45 -38.90
CA TRP A 674 -17.42 5.49 -37.97
C TRP A 674 -18.94 5.72 -37.79
N LEU A 675 -19.38 6.98 -37.85
CA LEU A 675 -20.80 7.37 -37.77
C LEU A 675 -21.56 7.23 -39.10
N SER A 676 -20.86 7.08 -40.24
CA SER A 676 -21.46 6.88 -41.58
C SER A 676 -21.54 5.42 -42.01
N LEU A 677 -21.15 4.47 -41.16
CA LEU A 677 -21.46 3.06 -41.35
C LEU A 677 -22.95 2.83 -41.10
N ASP A 678 -23.74 2.86 -42.17
CA ASP A 678 -25.16 2.51 -42.19
C ASP A 678 -25.37 1.08 -41.65
N TRP A 679 -25.89 0.95 -40.44
CA TRP A 679 -26.42 -0.30 -39.90
C TRP A 679 -27.82 -0.58 -40.46
N GLY A 680 -27.90 -0.75 -41.78
CA GLY A 680 -29.13 -0.98 -42.53
C GLY A 680 -29.20 -2.38 -43.13
N ASN A 681 -30.11 -3.20 -42.58
CA ASN A 681 -30.82 -4.34 -43.17
C ASN A 681 -30.42 -4.77 -44.61
N THR A 682 -30.11 -6.06 -44.78
CA THR A 682 -30.79 -6.86 -45.81
C THR A 682 -30.77 -8.34 -45.49
N VAL A 683 -31.98 -8.86 -45.27
CA VAL A 683 -32.40 -10.25 -45.42
C VAL A 683 -32.06 -10.76 -46.82
N LEU A 684 -31.44 -11.94 -46.89
CA LEU A 684 -31.97 -13.13 -47.58
C LEU A 684 -31.24 -14.39 -47.12
#